data_AF-A0A850BUV7-F1
#
_entry.id   AF-A0A850BUV7-F1
#
_cell.length_a   1.000
_cell.length_b   1.000
_cell.length_c   1.000
_cell.angle_alpha   90.00
_cell.angle_beta   90.00
_cell.angle_gamma   90.00
#
_symmetry.space_group_name_H-M   'P 1'
#
loop_
_entity.id
_entity.type
_entity.pdbx_description
1 polymer ?
#
loop_
_entity_poly.entity_id
_entity_poly.type
_entity_poly.pdbx_seq_one_letter_code
_entity_poly.pdbx_strand_id
1 'polypeptide(L)'
;MGLTKWVAGRRALAALSALSVVAVCGAGCESQNLVELPCEEDIYSYEAFIAYSDGFKLDLLFTIDNSRSMADKQELLALAIPDLVEALVNPPCVDLNGQPAAVQPKDPLELCPAGTERSNVPIVDIHIGVISSSLGGHGGDACPDVEANSCASGSNRSNNDKGHLLTRADPCGEDEVPTYANKGFLAWDPAGLLEPPGQADKSALATSLKDLVMGAGQVGCGYEAQLESWYRFLVDPEPYASISVVDGKAVPEGIDKVLIAQRAEFLRPDSLVLIAMLTDENDCSIKEYGQFFFAAELKNDNSTPFHLPRPRAECAIDPNDPCCKSCGQDPGSCPVDPTCFDANGNIKALTDAEDGSNLRCFDQKRRFGIDFLYPTPRYSLALQSETVPNRAGELVPNPLFTDLNPNDANTSVRGPGFVLLAGIVGVPWQDIARDPTDLSKGFKSYDELDSPDENGNTAWDIILGDPKTYVPPMDPHMIESMLPRSGTNPITGDAIVPPGESGASLINGGEWTVKNQDDLQYACAFPLAKPRDCSDASIVSCDCKDPANNNPLCAENPKQPGSRTLQVKAKAYPGVRELEVLRELGGMGITTSVCPANVTSPEAPDFAYRPVVKAILERLRLPESNGCLRRQLPIDNEGRAECKLIEARAIPESTCECDEATGRRAVENVGLVKAILADPRAQLNKVSCFCELVQLSNEGPSGEPTGELDACRDSLAMFPTDQSGEMVHGWCYVDATTTPPTGSPELVKECSDEHMRKLRFTGKGEPQQGALMYMTCAMGCGPGGV
;
A
#
# COMPACT_ATOMS: atom_id res chain seq x y z
N MET A 1 -35.32 49.22 -1.25
CA MET A 1 -34.85 50.59 -0.95
C MET A 1 -33.37 50.49 -0.57
N GLY A 2 -32.41 51.14 -1.23
CA GLY A 2 -32.47 51.87 -2.50
C GLY A 2 -31.14 52.57 -2.85
N LEU A 3 -30.91 52.81 -4.17
CA LEU A 3 -29.86 53.66 -4.79
C LEU A 3 -28.38 53.18 -4.61
N THR A 4 -27.46 53.16 -5.58
CA THR A 4 -27.34 53.45 -7.06
C THR A 4 -25.97 52.86 -7.52
N LYS A 5 -25.54 52.63 -8.79
CA LYS A 5 -25.93 52.85 -10.22
C LYS A 5 -25.16 51.75 -11.03
N TRP A 6 -25.57 51.21 -12.20
CA TRP A 6 -25.56 51.75 -13.59
C TRP A 6 -24.19 52.33 -14.04
N VAL A 7 -23.61 52.04 -15.24
CA VAL A 7 -23.95 51.17 -16.40
C VAL A 7 -22.62 50.98 -17.22
N ALA A 8 -22.19 49.81 -17.69
CA ALA A 8 -22.56 48.99 -18.87
C ALA A 8 -22.22 49.54 -20.29
N GLY A 9 -21.59 48.71 -21.14
CA GLY A 9 -21.29 48.98 -22.57
C GLY A 9 -20.12 48.10 -23.09
N ARG A 10 -20.22 47.07 -23.97
CA ARG A 10 -21.23 46.47 -24.89
C ARG A 10 -20.99 46.80 -26.38
N ARG A 11 -20.90 45.74 -27.23
CA ARG A 11 -20.90 45.64 -28.73
C ARG A 11 -19.53 45.33 -29.40
N ALA A 12 -19.44 44.61 -30.54
CA ALA A 12 -20.37 43.66 -31.19
C ALA A 12 -19.74 42.90 -32.41
N LEU A 13 -20.17 41.63 -32.59
CA LEU A 13 -20.45 40.86 -33.84
C LEU A 13 -19.50 40.82 -35.08
N ALA A 14 -19.25 39.57 -35.52
CA ALA A 14 -19.25 39.03 -36.90
C ALA A 14 -18.09 39.41 -37.86
N ALA A 15 -17.77 38.66 -38.94
CA ALA A 15 -18.40 37.46 -39.52
C ALA A 15 -17.36 36.53 -40.23
N LEU A 16 -17.80 35.36 -40.73
CA LEU A 16 -17.01 34.40 -41.51
C LEU A 16 -16.61 34.94 -42.90
N SER A 17 -15.45 34.50 -43.40
CA SER A 17 -15.31 34.06 -44.80
C SER A 17 -14.17 33.04 -44.93
N ALA A 18 -14.43 31.92 -45.61
CA ALA A 18 -13.41 30.94 -45.98
C ALA A 18 -13.24 30.95 -47.50
N LEU A 19 -12.01 30.79 -47.99
CA LEU A 19 -11.71 30.35 -49.35
C LEU A 19 -10.37 29.62 -49.37
N SER A 20 -10.13 28.81 -50.40
CA SER A 20 -9.07 27.80 -50.42
C SER A 20 -8.32 27.76 -51.77
N VAL A 21 -7.37 26.83 -51.86
CA VAL A 21 -6.64 26.40 -53.08
C VAL A 21 -5.52 27.33 -53.56
N VAL A 22 -4.27 26.86 -53.49
CA VAL A 22 -3.39 26.46 -54.62
C VAL A 22 -2.01 26.12 -54.04
N ALA A 23 -1.44 24.97 -54.42
CA ALA A 23 -0.03 24.64 -54.15
C ALA A 23 0.86 25.01 -55.34
N VAL A 24 2.04 25.56 -55.09
CA VAL A 24 3.10 25.80 -56.09
C VAL A 24 4.44 25.40 -55.49
N CYS A 25 5.15 24.48 -56.13
CA CYS A 25 6.55 24.19 -55.80
C CYS A 25 7.47 25.10 -56.63
N GLY A 26 8.44 25.74 -55.97
CA GLY A 26 9.49 26.54 -56.61
C GLY A 26 10.55 26.93 -55.59
N ALA A 27 11.82 26.60 -55.85
CA ALA A 27 12.90 26.77 -54.89
C ALA A 27 13.54 28.17 -54.94
N GLY A 28 14.06 28.62 -53.79
CA GLY A 28 14.88 29.83 -53.68
C GLY A 28 15.21 30.15 -52.22
N CYS A 29 16.43 29.87 -51.78
CA CYS A 29 16.91 30.28 -50.46
C CYS A 29 17.44 31.72 -50.52
N GLU A 30 16.91 32.60 -49.68
CA GLU A 30 17.69 33.70 -49.10
C GLU A 30 17.12 34.06 -47.72
N SER A 31 17.98 34.60 -46.85
CA SER A 31 17.77 34.61 -45.40
C SER A 31 16.61 35.49 -44.92
N GLN A 32 15.80 34.93 -44.02
CA GLN A 32 15.10 35.68 -42.99
C GLN A 32 15.53 35.14 -41.63
N ASN A 33 15.63 36.04 -40.65
CA ASN A 33 16.22 35.73 -39.36
C ASN A 33 15.36 34.70 -38.61
N LEU A 34 15.96 33.56 -38.26
CA LEU A 34 15.51 32.83 -37.08
C LEU A 34 15.69 33.77 -35.90
N VAL A 35 14.62 34.00 -35.14
CA VAL A 35 14.72 34.60 -33.82
C VAL A 35 15.31 33.51 -32.93
N GLU A 36 16.48 33.76 -32.35
CA GLU A 36 16.97 32.98 -31.22
C GLU A 36 15.97 33.14 -30.07
N LEU A 37 15.10 32.15 -29.90
CA LEU A 37 14.42 31.95 -28.64
C LEU A 37 15.50 31.49 -27.65
N PRO A 38 15.72 32.19 -26.51
CA PRO A 38 16.52 31.61 -25.45
C PRO A 38 15.84 30.33 -24.97
N CYS A 39 16.63 29.35 -24.52
CA CYS A 39 16.07 28.16 -23.90
C CYS A 39 15.24 28.58 -22.68
N GLU A 40 13.93 28.30 -22.70
CA GLU A 40 13.15 28.32 -21.46
C GLU A 40 13.60 27.14 -20.57
N GLU A 41 13.52 27.34 -19.26
CA GLU A 41 14.30 26.60 -18.26
C GLU A 41 13.94 25.10 -18.21
N ASP A 42 14.93 24.27 -18.57
CA ASP A 42 15.14 22.85 -18.27
C ASP A 42 13.92 21.93 -18.00
N ILE A 43 13.71 20.95 -18.89
CA ILE A 43 12.97 19.72 -18.55
C ILE A 43 13.86 18.85 -17.66
N TYR A 44 13.73 18.99 -16.35
CA TYR A 44 14.47 18.19 -15.37
C TYR A 44 13.96 16.74 -15.28
N SER A 45 14.83 15.78 -15.57
CA SER A 45 14.61 14.36 -15.26
C SER A 45 15.12 14.06 -13.84
N TYR A 46 14.21 13.93 -12.86
CA TYR A 46 14.56 13.63 -11.47
C TYR A 46 14.58 12.12 -11.19
N GLU A 47 15.73 11.60 -10.81
CA GLU A 47 15.80 10.45 -9.92
C GLU A 47 15.65 10.99 -8.49
N ALA A 48 14.59 10.57 -7.79
CA ALA A 48 14.34 10.97 -6.42
C ALA A 48 14.12 9.74 -5.53
N PHE A 49 14.87 9.68 -4.44
CA PHE A 49 14.96 8.51 -3.56
C PHE A 49 15.10 8.94 -2.10
N ILE A 50 14.84 8.02 -1.18
CA ILE A 50 15.08 8.24 0.25
C ILE A 50 16.53 7.88 0.57
N ALA A 51 17.22 8.76 1.30
CA ALA A 51 18.53 8.49 1.87
C ALA A 51 18.44 7.50 3.04
N TYR A 52 19.23 6.44 2.97
CA TYR A 52 19.43 5.47 4.05
C TYR A 52 20.93 5.20 4.23
N SER A 53 21.39 5.22 5.48
CA SER A 53 22.73 4.80 5.89
C SER A 53 22.75 3.32 6.26
N ASP A 54 23.92 2.82 6.67
CA ASP A 54 23.97 1.68 7.59
C ASP A 54 22.99 1.92 8.77
N GLY A 55 22.16 0.92 9.09
CA GLY A 55 21.12 1.03 10.12
C GLY A 55 19.68 1.26 9.62
N PHE A 56 19.35 0.92 8.36
CA PHE A 56 17.95 0.89 7.91
C PHE A 56 17.10 -0.11 8.71
N LYS A 57 15.94 0.36 9.20
CA LYS A 57 14.99 -0.39 10.04
C LYS A 57 13.62 -0.54 9.37
N LEU A 58 12.98 -1.69 9.56
CA LEU A 58 11.63 -1.97 9.05
C LEU A 58 10.68 -2.46 10.17
N ASP A 59 9.52 -1.84 10.30
CA ASP A 59 8.40 -2.31 11.12
C ASP A 59 7.31 -2.85 10.16
N LEU A 60 7.25 -4.17 10.01
CA LEU A 60 6.33 -4.88 9.12
C LEU A 60 5.11 -5.35 9.91
N LEU A 61 3.93 -4.82 9.59
CA LEU A 61 2.66 -5.24 10.19
C LEU A 61 1.81 -5.99 9.16
N PHE A 62 1.61 -7.29 9.37
CA PHE A 62 0.56 -8.02 8.67
C PHE A 62 -0.80 -7.77 9.33
N THR A 63 -1.80 -7.53 8.50
CA THR A 63 -3.22 -7.42 8.87
C THR A 63 -3.97 -8.48 8.09
N ILE A 64 -4.34 -9.56 8.77
CA ILE A 64 -4.83 -10.77 8.13
C ILE A 64 -6.31 -10.92 8.42
N ASP A 65 -7.08 -10.87 7.34
CA ASP A 65 -8.47 -11.26 7.39
C ASP A 65 -8.60 -12.71 7.87
N ASN A 66 -9.40 -12.92 8.91
CA ASN A 66 -9.66 -14.20 9.52
C ASN A 66 -11.11 -14.70 9.34
N SER A 67 -11.79 -14.18 8.31
CA SER A 67 -13.08 -14.70 7.83
C SER A 67 -13.00 -16.15 7.35
N ARG A 68 -14.16 -16.74 7.04
CA ARG A 68 -14.27 -18.17 6.72
C ARG A 68 -13.70 -18.57 5.36
N SER A 69 -13.53 -17.65 4.42
CA SER A 69 -12.93 -17.96 3.11
C SER A 69 -11.41 -17.84 3.07
N MET A 70 -10.77 -17.38 4.14
CA MET A 70 -9.37 -16.96 4.13
C MET A 70 -8.32 -18.07 4.18
N ALA A 71 -8.67 -19.30 4.55
CA ALA A 71 -7.71 -20.38 4.77
C ALA A 71 -6.78 -20.67 3.57
N ASP A 72 -7.32 -20.80 2.34
CA ASP A 72 -6.47 -21.11 1.18
C ASP A 72 -5.50 -19.94 0.87
N LYS A 73 -5.87 -18.69 1.21
CA LYS A 73 -5.06 -17.49 1.02
C LYS A 73 -3.97 -17.38 2.09
N GLN A 74 -4.30 -17.70 3.34
CA GLN A 74 -3.31 -17.81 4.42
C GLN A 74 -2.30 -18.93 4.12
N GLU A 75 -2.73 -20.08 3.58
CA GLU A 75 -1.82 -21.13 3.08
C GLU A 75 -0.91 -20.61 1.95
N LEU A 76 -1.43 -19.80 1.01
CA LEU A 76 -0.63 -19.21 -0.08
C LEU A 76 0.38 -18.15 0.41
N LEU A 77 0.01 -17.33 1.41
CA LEU A 77 0.96 -16.42 2.07
C LEU A 77 2.01 -17.19 2.87
N ALA A 78 1.62 -18.24 3.59
CA ALA A 78 2.51 -19.16 4.30
C ALA A 78 3.50 -19.90 3.37
N LEU A 79 3.19 -20.04 2.08
CA LEU A 79 4.10 -20.56 1.06
C LEU A 79 5.04 -19.48 0.49
N ALA A 80 4.63 -18.21 0.46
CA ALA A 80 5.44 -17.08 -0.02
C ALA A 80 6.32 -16.43 1.07
N ILE A 81 6.02 -16.65 2.36
CA ILE A 81 6.78 -16.11 3.49
C ILE A 81 8.29 -16.44 3.47
N PRO A 82 8.73 -17.67 3.11
CA PRO A 82 10.16 -17.96 2.97
C PRO A 82 10.85 -17.11 1.89
N ASP A 83 10.19 -16.89 0.75
CA ASP A 83 10.71 -16.04 -0.32
C ASP A 83 10.75 -14.56 0.09
N LEU A 84 9.73 -14.10 0.82
CA LEU A 84 9.68 -12.74 1.38
C LEU A 84 10.81 -12.52 2.40
N VAL A 85 10.99 -13.45 3.35
CA VAL A 85 12.04 -13.35 4.36
C VAL A 85 13.41 -13.37 3.69
N GLU A 86 13.71 -14.34 2.82
CA GLU A 86 15.00 -14.41 2.12
C GLU A 86 15.28 -13.12 1.33
N ALA A 87 14.29 -12.60 0.59
CA ALA A 87 14.48 -11.42 -0.25
C ALA A 87 14.46 -10.07 0.52
N LEU A 88 14.07 -10.05 1.79
CA LEU A 88 14.28 -8.91 2.71
C LEU A 88 15.60 -9.03 3.48
N VAL A 89 15.91 -10.20 4.04
CA VAL A 89 17.00 -10.38 5.03
C VAL A 89 18.29 -10.95 4.47
N ASN A 90 18.26 -11.65 3.33
CA ASN A 90 19.45 -12.18 2.65
C ASN A 90 19.28 -12.18 1.12
N PRO A 91 19.09 -11.01 0.47
CA PRO A 91 18.92 -10.94 -0.98
C PRO A 91 20.04 -11.67 -1.72
N PRO A 92 19.75 -12.34 -2.85
CA PRO A 92 20.76 -13.08 -3.59
C PRO A 92 21.85 -12.14 -4.11
N CYS A 93 23.09 -12.59 -4.02
CA CYS A 93 24.19 -12.01 -4.78
C CYS A 93 23.97 -12.33 -6.26
N VAL A 94 23.97 -11.29 -7.10
CA VAL A 94 23.79 -11.36 -8.55
C VAL A 94 24.97 -10.71 -9.25
N ASP A 95 25.24 -11.15 -10.48
CA ASP A 95 26.10 -10.40 -11.39
C ASP A 95 25.35 -9.20 -12.02
N LEU A 96 26.09 -8.45 -12.82
CA LEU A 96 25.65 -7.24 -13.53
C LEU A 96 24.52 -7.51 -14.55
N ASN A 97 24.32 -8.76 -14.94
CA ASN A 97 23.27 -9.25 -15.82
C ASN A 97 22.07 -9.83 -15.02
N GLY A 98 22.04 -9.61 -13.70
CA GLY A 98 21.04 -10.15 -12.78
C GLY A 98 21.13 -11.66 -12.56
N GLN A 99 22.22 -12.32 -12.98
CA GLN A 99 22.38 -13.77 -12.83
C GLN A 99 22.87 -14.12 -11.43
N PRO A 100 22.21 -15.03 -10.69
CA PRO A 100 22.64 -15.41 -9.35
C PRO A 100 24.07 -15.98 -9.31
N ALA A 101 24.86 -15.51 -8.35
CA ALA A 101 26.17 -16.05 -8.03
C ALA A 101 26.10 -17.57 -7.77
N ALA A 102 27.08 -18.32 -8.29
CA ALA A 102 27.15 -19.77 -8.18
C ALA A 102 27.33 -20.30 -6.73
N VAL A 103 27.70 -19.41 -5.80
CA VAL A 103 27.67 -19.63 -4.36
C VAL A 103 27.00 -18.42 -3.74
N GLN A 104 25.94 -18.64 -2.97
CA GLN A 104 25.25 -17.59 -2.22
C GLN A 104 25.79 -17.55 -0.78
N PRO A 105 26.00 -16.36 -0.19
CA PRO A 105 26.25 -16.23 1.24
C PRO A 105 25.02 -16.69 2.03
N LYS A 106 25.26 -17.19 3.24
CA LYS A 106 24.21 -17.76 4.10
C LYS A 106 23.47 -16.70 4.90
N ASP A 107 24.19 -15.65 5.26
CA ASP A 107 23.82 -14.62 6.23
C ASP A 107 23.89 -13.22 5.58
N PRO A 108 23.04 -12.25 5.94
CA PRO A 108 23.15 -10.85 5.47
C PRO A 108 24.55 -10.25 5.59
N LEU A 109 25.24 -10.53 6.69
CA LEU A 109 26.52 -9.91 7.06
C LEU A 109 27.71 -10.54 6.33
N GLU A 110 27.51 -11.67 5.63
CA GLU A 110 28.52 -12.23 4.73
C GLU A 110 28.55 -11.45 3.40
N LEU A 111 29.75 -11.03 2.99
CA LEU A 111 29.99 -10.37 1.71
C LEU A 111 29.68 -11.29 0.52
N CYS A 112 29.22 -10.70 -0.58
CA CYS A 112 29.05 -11.42 -1.84
C CYS A 112 30.38 -11.92 -2.42
N PRO A 113 30.36 -13.00 -3.24
CA PRO A 113 31.50 -13.38 -4.06
C PRO A 113 31.99 -12.22 -4.94
N ALA A 114 33.31 -12.12 -5.15
CA ALA A 114 33.90 -11.08 -5.99
C ALA A 114 33.30 -11.08 -7.41
N GLY A 115 32.92 -9.90 -7.90
CA GLY A 115 32.21 -9.73 -9.18
C GLY A 115 30.69 -9.89 -9.08
N THR A 116 30.12 -9.96 -7.87
CA THR A 116 28.66 -9.97 -7.63
C THR A 116 28.30 -9.11 -6.44
N GLU A 117 27.10 -8.52 -6.44
CA GLU A 117 26.55 -7.71 -5.34
C GLU A 117 25.13 -8.16 -4.97
N ARG A 118 24.64 -7.76 -3.79
CA ARG A 118 23.28 -8.11 -3.33
C ARG A 118 22.24 -7.40 -4.21
N SER A 119 21.24 -8.12 -4.72
CA SER A 119 20.20 -7.55 -5.61
C SER A 119 19.34 -6.46 -4.96
N ASN A 120 19.35 -6.40 -3.63
CA ASN A 120 18.75 -5.42 -2.73
C ASN A 120 19.68 -5.29 -1.50
N VAL A 121 19.67 -4.18 -0.76
CA VAL A 121 20.37 -4.12 0.54
C VAL A 121 19.71 -5.12 1.51
N PRO A 122 20.47 -6.01 2.19
CA PRO A 122 19.91 -6.88 3.22
C PRO A 122 19.45 -6.06 4.43
N ILE A 123 18.19 -6.24 4.85
CA ILE A 123 17.65 -5.55 6.01
C ILE A 123 18.04 -6.35 7.26
N VAL A 124 18.79 -5.71 8.16
CA VAL A 124 19.39 -6.33 9.36
C VAL A 124 18.70 -5.95 10.67
N ASP A 125 17.60 -5.19 10.62
CA ASP A 125 16.84 -4.80 11.81
C ASP A 125 15.33 -4.67 11.50
N ILE A 126 14.57 -5.75 11.74
CA ILE A 126 13.13 -5.83 11.40
C ILE A 126 12.29 -6.20 12.63
N HIS A 127 11.24 -5.42 12.92
CA HIS A 127 10.13 -5.85 13.77
C HIS A 127 9.00 -6.38 12.87
N ILE A 128 8.46 -7.58 13.14
CA ILE A 128 7.36 -8.17 12.38
C ILE A 128 6.19 -8.53 13.30
N GLY A 129 5.08 -7.82 13.14
CA GLY A 129 3.83 -8.04 13.87
C GLY A 129 2.74 -8.64 12.98
N VAL A 130 1.77 -9.32 13.58
CA VAL A 130 0.56 -9.83 12.92
C VAL A 130 -0.65 -9.45 13.77
N ILE A 131 -1.68 -8.86 13.14
CA ILE A 131 -3.02 -8.64 13.72
C ILE A 131 -4.09 -9.18 12.77
N SER A 132 -5.33 -9.32 13.24
CA SER A 132 -6.47 -9.74 12.39
C SER A 132 -7.48 -8.62 12.12
N SER A 133 -8.38 -8.85 11.16
CA SER A 133 -9.54 -7.98 10.87
C SER A 133 -10.61 -7.94 11.97
N SER A 134 -10.52 -8.81 13.00
CA SER A 134 -11.61 -9.06 13.95
C SER A 134 -11.62 -8.10 15.16
N LEU A 135 -12.55 -7.14 15.15
CA LEU A 135 -12.79 -6.16 16.23
C LEU A 135 -14.08 -6.39 17.05
N GLY A 136 -14.74 -7.54 16.87
CA GLY A 136 -15.98 -7.93 17.56
C GLY A 136 -17.24 -7.24 17.02
N GLY A 137 -18.39 -7.46 17.65
CA GLY A 137 -19.69 -6.94 17.16
C GLY A 137 -19.94 -5.43 17.31
N HIS A 138 -18.93 -4.61 17.60
CA HIS A 138 -19.05 -3.15 17.83
C HIS A 138 -20.16 -2.71 18.82
N GLY A 139 -20.65 -3.61 19.68
CA GLY A 139 -21.75 -3.41 20.62
C GLY A 139 -23.03 -4.21 20.33
N GLY A 140 -23.19 -4.78 19.14
CA GLY A 140 -24.28 -5.69 18.78
C GLY A 140 -24.03 -7.15 19.15
N ASP A 141 -25.02 -8.02 18.93
CA ASP A 141 -25.00 -9.42 19.39
C ASP A 141 -24.25 -10.43 18.48
N ALA A 142 -23.66 -9.97 17.37
CA ALA A 142 -22.71 -10.74 16.58
C ALA A 142 -21.29 -10.78 17.18
N CYS A 143 -20.45 -11.67 16.65
CA CYS A 143 -19.01 -11.76 16.94
C CYS A 143 -18.65 -11.61 18.43
N PRO A 144 -19.22 -12.44 19.34
CA PRO A 144 -18.91 -12.37 20.76
C PRO A 144 -17.44 -12.71 21.01
N ASP A 145 -16.79 -12.02 21.96
CA ASP A 145 -15.41 -12.22 22.42
C ASP A 145 -15.04 -13.69 22.69
N VAL A 146 -16.03 -14.53 23.00
CA VAL A 146 -15.87 -15.98 23.18
C VAL A 146 -17.01 -16.70 22.46
N GLU A 147 -16.68 -17.56 21.50
CA GLU A 147 -17.61 -18.38 20.71
C GLU A 147 -17.36 -19.87 20.99
N ALA A 148 -18.40 -20.70 20.93
CA ALA A 148 -18.39 -22.07 21.46
C ALA A 148 -18.61 -23.17 20.41
N ASN A 149 -18.71 -22.84 19.12
CA ASN A 149 -19.17 -23.77 18.08
C ASN A 149 -18.23 -23.86 16.86
N SER A 150 -17.36 -22.87 16.61
CA SER A 150 -16.39 -22.91 15.51
C SER A 150 -15.19 -23.83 15.78
N CYS A 151 -14.85 -24.07 17.05
CA CYS A 151 -13.76 -24.93 17.48
C CYS A 151 -14.28 -26.24 18.10
N ALA A 152 -13.80 -27.38 17.63
CA ALA A 152 -14.29 -28.70 18.06
C ALA A 152 -13.84 -29.11 19.49
N SER A 153 -12.85 -28.43 20.06
CA SER A 153 -12.12 -28.80 21.29
C SER A 153 -12.18 -27.77 22.41
N GLY A 154 -12.73 -26.57 22.17
CA GLY A 154 -12.66 -25.45 23.09
C GLY A 154 -13.44 -24.23 22.62
N SER A 155 -13.23 -23.09 23.27
CA SER A 155 -13.88 -21.83 22.93
C SER A 155 -12.98 -20.95 22.07
N ASN A 156 -13.45 -20.60 20.87
CA ASN A 156 -12.82 -19.62 19.99
C ASN A 156 -12.80 -18.24 20.64
N ARG A 157 -11.68 -17.50 20.50
CA ARG A 157 -11.53 -16.11 20.96
C ARG A 157 -11.24 -15.12 19.82
N SER A 158 -11.00 -15.62 18.59
CA SER A 158 -10.56 -14.80 17.44
C SER A 158 -11.63 -13.89 16.81
N ASN A 159 -12.85 -13.88 17.35
CA ASN A 159 -13.91 -12.94 16.97
C ASN A 159 -13.61 -11.48 17.37
N ASN A 160 -12.78 -11.27 18.39
CA ASN A 160 -12.45 -9.94 18.87
C ASN A 160 -11.01 -9.90 19.38
N ASP A 161 -10.07 -9.84 18.44
CA ASP A 161 -8.63 -9.72 18.68
C ASP A 161 -8.22 -8.28 19.07
N LYS A 162 -9.16 -7.32 19.02
CA LYS A 162 -9.01 -5.93 19.52
C LYS A 162 -7.85 -5.15 18.90
N GLY A 163 -7.36 -5.58 17.73
CA GLY A 163 -6.15 -5.03 17.11
C GLY A 163 -4.88 -5.28 17.95
N HIS A 164 -4.87 -6.29 18.82
CA HIS A 164 -3.68 -6.72 19.57
C HIS A 164 -2.80 -7.59 18.68
N LEU A 165 -1.48 -7.51 18.89
CA LEU A 165 -0.52 -8.41 18.26
C LEU A 165 -0.82 -9.87 18.62
N LEU A 166 -0.97 -10.72 17.61
CA LEU A 166 -1.25 -12.14 17.77
C LEU A 166 0.00 -12.91 18.19
N THR A 167 -0.18 -13.82 19.14
CA THR A 167 0.84 -14.78 19.61
C THR A 167 0.47 -16.23 19.28
N ARG A 168 -0.79 -16.54 18.97
CA ARG A 168 -1.31 -17.90 18.78
C ARG A 168 -0.80 -18.57 17.48
N ALA A 169 -0.70 -19.90 17.50
CA ALA A 169 -0.46 -20.73 16.31
C ALA A 169 -1.75 -21.32 15.69
N ASP A 170 -2.87 -21.32 16.42
CA ASP A 170 -4.20 -21.82 16.00
C ASP A 170 -5.29 -21.06 16.79
N PRO A 171 -6.34 -20.49 16.16
CA PRO A 171 -7.48 -19.87 16.88
C PRO A 171 -8.28 -20.84 17.78
N CYS A 172 -8.14 -22.15 17.56
CA CYS A 172 -8.75 -23.23 18.33
C CYS A 172 -7.78 -23.94 19.30
N GLY A 173 -6.51 -23.51 19.34
CA GLY A 173 -5.49 -23.99 20.26
C GLY A 173 -5.25 -23.04 21.44
N GLU A 174 -4.40 -23.46 22.37
CA GLU A 174 -3.82 -22.60 23.42
C GLU A 174 -2.27 -22.54 23.25
N ASP A 175 -1.74 -22.97 22.10
CA ASP A 175 -0.31 -22.94 21.77
C ASP A 175 0.10 -21.57 21.17
N GLU A 176 1.13 -20.96 21.74
CA GLU A 176 1.70 -19.67 21.30
C GLU A 176 3.04 -19.85 20.57
N VAL A 177 3.21 -19.09 19.49
CA VAL A 177 4.49 -18.87 18.81
C VAL A 177 5.37 -17.98 19.70
N PRO A 178 6.63 -18.37 20.00
CA PRO A 178 7.54 -17.52 20.76
C PRO A 178 7.81 -16.18 20.07
N THR A 179 7.51 -15.08 20.75
CA THR A 179 7.73 -13.70 20.27
C THR A 179 8.90 -13.03 21.00
N TYR A 180 9.49 -12.00 20.37
CA TYR A 180 10.65 -11.29 20.89
C TYR A 180 10.39 -10.72 22.29
N ALA A 181 11.14 -11.21 23.29
CA ALA A 181 10.96 -10.90 24.71
C ALA A 181 9.50 -11.05 25.23
N ASN A 182 8.66 -11.86 24.57
CA ASN A 182 7.20 -11.97 24.77
C ASN A 182 6.41 -10.66 24.51
N LYS A 183 6.89 -9.78 23.63
CA LYS A 183 6.26 -8.49 23.28
C LYS A 183 5.17 -8.59 22.20
N GLY A 184 4.91 -9.78 21.64
CA GLY A 184 3.88 -10.01 20.62
C GLY A 184 4.35 -9.89 19.17
N PHE A 185 5.58 -9.45 18.91
CA PHE A 185 6.16 -9.38 17.56
C PHE A 185 7.45 -10.21 17.45
N LEU A 186 7.88 -10.51 16.23
CA LEU A 186 9.19 -11.12 15.94
C LEU A 186 10.21 -10.02 15.70
N ALA A 187 11.43 -10.17 16.21
CA ALA A 187 12.54 -9.25 15.92
C ALA A 187 13.65 -9.99 15.15
N TRP A 188 14.02 -9.47 13.99
CA TRP A 188 15.18 -9.90 13.20
C TRP A 188 16.38 -9.05 13.58
N ASP A 189 17.42 -9.71 14.09
CA ASP A 189 18.64 -9.12 14.65
C ASP A 189 19.83 -10.10 14.46
N PRO A 190 20.31 -10.29 13.21
CA PRO A 190 21.47 -11.14 12.92
C PRO A 190 22.77 -10.58 13.49
N ALA A 191 22.80 -9.28 13.82
CA ALA A 191 23.96 -8.60 14.41
C ALA A 191 24.04 -8.76 15.94
N GLY A 192 22.94 -9.12 16.61
CA GLY A 192 22.86 -9.26 18.07
C GLY A 192 22.94 -7.91 18.81
N LEU A 193 22.32 -6.87 18.25
CA LEU A 193 22.34 -5.49 18.77
C LEU A 193 21.18 -5.19 19.72
N LEU A 194 20.14 -6.01 19.74
CA LEU A 194 19.03 -5.89 20.69
C LEU A 194 19.41 -6.50 22.05
N GLU A 195 18.72 -6.06 23.11
CA GLU A 195 18.86 -6.61 24.46
C GLU A 195 17.47 -7.03 25.01
N PRO A 196 17.18 -8.34 25.14
CA PRO A 196 18.02 -9.47 24.69
C PRO A 196 18.19 -9.50 23.16
N PRO A 197 19.17 -10.23 22.60
CA PRO A 197 19.31 -10.39 21.15
C PRO A 197 18.05 -10.99 20.50
N GLY A 198 17.76 -10.57 19.27
CA GLY A 198 16.63 -11.08 18.48
C GLY A 198 16.93 -12.39 17.75
N GLN A 199 16.19 -12.65 16.66
CA GLN A 199 16.37 -13.81 15.81
C GLN A 199 17.48 -13.58 14.78
N ALA A 200 18.37 -14.57 14.63
CA ALA A 200 19.46 -14.58 13.66
C ALA A 200 19.37 -15.74 12.64
N ASP A 201 18.54 -16.76 12.87
CA ASP A 201 18.24 -17.79 11.87
C ASP A 201 17.00 -17.39 11.05
N LYS A 202 17.22 -17.04 9.78
CA LYS A 202 16.17 -16.64 8.83
C LYS A 202 15.13 -17.74 8.56
N SER A 203 15.51 -19.01 8.69
CA SER A 203 14.61 -20.16 8.57
C SER A 203 13.69 -20.26 9.78
N ALA A 204 14.22 -19.98 10.98
CA ALA A 204 13.44 -19.88 12.20
C ALA A 204 12.51 -18.66 12.17
N LEU A 205 12.97 -17.50 11.69
CA LEU A 205 12.13 -16.31 11.47
C LEU A 205 10.96 -16.62 10.52
N ALA A 206 11.24 -17.21 9.35
CA ALA A 206 10.21 -17.59 8.39
C ALA A 206 9.23 -18.65 8.93
N THR A 207 9.69 -19.56 9.79
CA THR A 207 8.83 -20.53 10.47
C THR A 207 7.90 -19.84 11.46
N SER A 208 8.44 -19.02 12.38
CA SER A 208 7.64 -18.27 13.35
C SER A 208 6.63 -17.32 12.68
N LEU A 209 7.03 -16.63 11.61
CA LEU A 209 6.12 -15.75 10.88
C LEU A 209 5.01 -16.53 10.19
N LYS A 210 5.33 -17.67 9.57
CA LYS A 210 4.34 -18.57 9.00
C LYS A 210 3.33 -19.05 10.04
N ASP A 211 3.81 -19.46 11.21
CA ASP A 211 2.95 -20.01 12.26
C ASP A 211 2.01 -18.93 12.83
N LEU A 212 2.45 -17.66 12.93
CA LEU A 212 1.58 -16.52 13.25
C LEU A 212 0.56 -16.21 12.14
N VAL A 213 0.95 -16.30 10.86
CA VAL A 213 0.05 -16.10 9.71
C VAL A 213 -1.03 -17.16 9.62
N MET A 214 -0.70 -18.44 9.88
CA MET A 214 -1.70 -19.50 10.00
C MET A 214 -2.53 -19.36 11.29
N GLY A 215 -1.92 -18.86 12.36
CA GLY A 215 -2.56 -18.60 13.65
C GLY A 215 -3.63 -17.51 13.62
N ALA A 216 -3.61 -16.58 12.65
CA ALA A 216 -4.70 -15.65 12.42
C ALA A 216 -6.05 -16.37 12.27
N GLY A 217 -6.06 -17.45 11.47
CA GLY A 217 -7.15 -18.43 11.37
C GLY A 217 -8.29 -18.04 10.43
N GLN A 218 -9.33 -18.88 10.37
CA GLN A 218 -10.50 -18.71 9.50
C GLN A 218 -11.85 -18.76 10.25
N VAL A 219 -11.82 -18.41 11.53
CA VAL A 219 -12.97 -18.50 12.45
C VAL A 219 -13.18 -17.20 13.25
N GLY A 220 -12.70 -16.08 12.71
CA GLY A 220 -12.94 -14.76 13.27
C GLY A 220 -14.36 -14.24 13.05
N CYS A 221 -14.51 -12.94 13.26
CA CYS A 221 -15.74 -12.21 13.01
C CYS A 221 -16.03 -12.13 11.50
N GLY A 222 -17.29 -12.42 11.13
CA GLY A 222 -17.81 -12.22 9.76
C GLY A 222 -18.21 -10.77 9.47
N TYR A 223 -17.38 -9.83 9.92
CA TYR A 223 -17.44 -8.38 9.67
C TYR A 223 -16.00 -7.87 9.68
N GLU A 224 -15.40 -7.89 8.51
CA GLU A 224 -13.95 -7.79 8.27
C GLU A 224 -13.50 -6.33 8.35
N ALA A 225 -13.19 -5.84 9.56
CA ALA A 225 -12.76 -4.46 9.82
C ALA A 225 -11.29 -4.24 9.43
N GLN A 226 -10.94 -4.55 8.17
CA GLN A 226 -9.58 -4.60 7.66
C GLN A 226 -8.84 -3.27 7.81
N LEU A 227 -9.48 -2.14 7.50
CA LEU A 227 -8.88 -0.80 7.59
C LEU A 227 -8.80 -0.29 9.04
N GLU A 228 -9.86 -0.50 9.85
CA GLU A 228 -9.85 -0.08 11.26
C GLU A 228 -8.91 -0.95 12.11
N SER A 229 -8.60 -2.19 11.72
CA SER A 229 -7.68 -3.07 12.46
C SER A 229 -6.29 -2.44 12.63
N TRP A 230 -5.65 -2.01 11.53
CA TRP A 230 -4.36 -1.32 11.60
C TRP A 230 -4.49 0.13 12.05
N TYR A 231 -5.59 0.82 11.75
CA TYR A 231 -5.81 2.18 12.27
C TYR A 231 -5.82 2.15 13.80
N ARG A 232 -6.59 1.23 14.39
CA ARG A 232 -6.69 1.03 15.84
C ARG A 232 -5.34 0.68 16.45
N PHE A 233 -4.58 -0.23 15.84
CA PHE A 233 -3.25 -0.60 16.34
C PHE A 233 -2.24 0.55 16.22
N LEU A 234 -2.07 1.14 15.03
CA LEU A 234 -0.99 2.07 14.69
C LEU A 234 -1.28 3.54 14.99
N VAL A 235 -2.53 3.99 14.80
CA VAL A 235 -2.88 5.41 14.66
C VAL A 235 -3.85 5.90 15.75
N ASP A 236 -4.76 5.07 16.25
CA ASP A 236 -5.75 5.53 17.22
C ASP A 236 -5.05 6.05 18.51
N PRO A 237 -5.22 7.33 18.88
CA PRO A 237 -4.65 7.88 20.10
C PRO A 237 -5.41 7.42 21.36
N GLU A 238 -6.66 6.99 21.21
CA GLU A 238 -7.56 6.62 22.31
C GLU A 238 -8.32 5.30 22.02
N PRO A 239 -7.63 4.17 21.74
CA PRO A 239 -8.28 2.90 21.46
C PRO A 239 -9.11 2.45 22.67
N TYR A 240 -10.39 2.16 22.45
CA TYR A 240 -11.32 1.79 23.53
C TYR A 240 -10.98 0.44 24.16
N ALA A 241 -11.18 0.30 25.47
CA ALA A 241 -11.02 -0.97 26.18
C ALA A 241 -12.26 -1.88 26.07
N SER A 242 -13.44 -1.26 25.96
CA SER A 242 -14.74 -1.91 25.78
C SER A 242 -15.69 -1.00 25.00
N ILE A 243 -16.78 -1.55 24.50
CA ILE A 243 -17.95 -0.80 24.01
C ILE A 243 -19.14 -1.25 24.84
N SER A 244 -19.98 -0.32 25.29
CA SER A 244 -21.27 -0.61 25.90
C SER A 244 -22.40 0.00 25.06
N VAL A 245 -23.61 -0.56 25.12
CA VAL A 245 -24.80 0.05 24.51
C VAL A 245 -25.63 0.73 25.59
N VAL A 246 -25.70 2.06 25.54
CA VAL A 246 -26.41 2.91 26.50
C VAL A 246 -27.47 3.73 25.75
N ASP A 247 -28.71 3.70 26.21
CA ASP A 247 -29.86 4.38 25.59
C ASP A 247 -29.97 4.15 24.06
N GLY A 248 -29.71 2.91 23.63
CA GLY A 248 -29.75 2.50 22.22
C GLY A 248 -28.58 2.99 21.38
N LYS A 249 -27.43 3.27 21.99
CA LYS A 249 -26.22 3.76 21.32
C LYS A 249 -24.96 3.06 21.83
N ALA A 250 -24.10 2.62 20.93
CA ALA A 250 -22.73 2.23 21.25
C ALA A 250 -21.95 3.42 21.83
N VAL A 251 -21.22 3.16 22.91
CA VAL A 251 -20.36 4.09 23.63
C VAL A 251 -19.01 3.40 23.86
N PRO A 252 -17.91 3.88 23.23
CA PRO A 252 -16.57 3.37 23.51
C PRO A 252 -16.09 3.82 24.89
N GLU A 253 -15.62 2.88 25.70
CA GLU A 253 -15.26 3.06 27.10
C GLU A 253 -13.77 2.79 27.36
N GLY A 254 -13.19 3.55 28.29
CA GLY A 254 -11.80 3.37 28.73
C GLY A 254 -10.76 3.59 27.62
N ILE A 255 -9.53 3.13 27.90
CA ILE A 255 -8.38 3.12 26.99
C ILE A 255 -7.71 1.74 27.08
N ASP A 256 -7.42 1.14 25.93
CA ASP A 256 -6.76 -0.16 25.78
C ASP A 256 -5.25 -0.04 26.02
N LYS A 257 -4.86 -0.21 27.29
CA LYS A 257 -3.46 -0.10 27.70
C LYS A 257 -2.58 -1.25 27.23
N VAL A 258 -3.16 -2.37 26.78
CA VAL A 258 -2.40 -3.49 26.21
C VAL A 258 -1.96 -3.12 24.80
N LEU A 259 -2.91 -2.64 23.98
CA LEU A 259 -2.62 -2.13 22.64
C LEU A 259 -1.62 -0.98 22.68
N ILE A 260 -1.83 0.03 23.54
CA ILE A 260 -0.91 1.18 23.66
C ILE A 260 0.53 0.73 24.00
N ALA A 261 0.68 -0.27 24.88
CA ALA A 261 2.00 -0.82 25.22
C ALA A 261 2.61 -1.61 24.05
N GLN A 262 1.83 -2.48 23.40
CA GLN A 262 2.28 -3.23 22.22
C GLN A 262 2.72 -2.30 21.08
N ARG A 263 1.96 -1.22 20.79
CA ARG A 263 2.35 -0.23 19.78
C ARG A 263 3.67 0.44 20.13
N ALA A 264 3.84 0.90 21.38
CA ALA A 264 5.06 1.61 21.80
C ALA A 264 6.31 0.70 21.84
N GLU A 265 6.14 -0.61 22.04
CA GLU A 265 7.22 -1.60 21.98
C GLU A 265 7.53 -2.05 20.54
N PHE A 266 6.55 -2.00 19.64
CA PHE A 266 6.68 -2.41 18.23
C PHE A 266 7.17 -1.28 17.30
N LEU A 267 6.60 -0.09 17.38
CA LEU A 267 6.93 1.01 16.47
C LEU A 267 8.16 1.79 16.91
N ARG A 268 9.12 1.93 16.00
CA ARG A 268 10.35 2.69 16.20
C ARG A 268 10.33 3.97 15.37
N PRO A 269 10.63 5.15 15.94
CA PRO A 269 10.41 6.42 15.23
C PRO A 269 11.35 6.66 14.03
N ASP A 270 12.44 5.89 13.89
CA ASP A 270 13.43 5.99 12.80
C ASP A 270 13.32 4.88 11.72
N SER A 271 12.29 4.04 11.77
CA SER A 271 12.07 2.95 10.81
C SER A 271 11.19 3.35 9.61
N LEU A 272 11.10 2.45 8.63
CA LEU A 272 9.99 2.37 7.68
C LEU A 272 8.85 1.53 8.28
N VAL A 273 7.58 1.93 8.16
CA VAL A 273 6.44 1.00 8.32
C VAL A 273 6.05 0.43 6.97
N LEU A 274 5.86 -0.89 6.92
CA LEU A 274 5.12 -1.55 5.85
C LEU A 274 3.90 -2.25 6.46
N ILE A 275 2.70 -1.77 6.11
CA ILE A 275 1.44 -2.42 6.44
C ILE A 275 1.08 -3.35 5.28
N ALA A 276 0.86 -4.63 5.55
CA ALA A 276 0.48 -5.64 4.56
C ALA A 276 -0.93 -6.18 4.88
N MET A 277 -1.92 -5.81 4.07
CA MET A 277 -3.29 -6.31 4.16
C MET A 277 -3.46 -7.58 3.33
N LEU A 278 -4.13 -8.59 3.89
CA LEU A 278 -4.56 -9.79 3.18
C LEU A 278 -6.05 -10.02 3.47
N THR A 279 -6.92 -9.80 2.49
CA THR A 279 -8.38 -10.05 2.57
C THR A 279 -8.92 -10.52 1.22
N ASP A 280 -9.99 -11.33 1.25
CA ASP A 280 -10.75 -11.73 0.07
C ASP A 280 -12.18 -11.16 0.02
N GLU A 281 -12.49 -10.26 0.95
CA GLU A 281 -13.75 -9.53 1.13
C GLU A 281 -13.51 -8.00 0.98
N ASN A 282 -14.42 -7.15 1.47
CA ASN A 282 -14.39 -5.68 1.28
C ASN A 282 -14.60 -4.99 2.63
N ASP A 283 -13.77 -3.99 2.96
CA ASP A 283 -13.67 -3.45 4.32
C ASP A 283 -15.02 -3.16 5.00
N CYS A 284 -15.18 -3.75 6.17
CA CYS A 284 -16.37 -3.69 7.00
C CYS A 284 -16.08 -2.95 8.33
N SER A 285 -15.30 -1.87 8.27
CA SER A 285 -14.91 -1.05 9.43
C SER A 285 -16.04 -0.23 10.04
N ILE A 286 -16.90 -0.90 10.82
CA ILE A 286 -18.08 -0.33 11.49
C ILE A 286 -17.68 0.73 12.52
N LYS A 287 -18.33 1.89 12.47
CA LYS A 287 -18.17 2.97 13.45
C LYS A 287 -18.61 2.49 14.85
N GLU A 288 -17.72 2.50 15.83
CA GLU A 288 -17.94 1.99 17.21
C GLU A 288 -18.86 2.85 18.12
N TYR A 289 -19.63 3.78 17.56
CA TYR A 289 -20.41 4.76 18.36
C TYR A 289 -21.84 4.97 17.83
N GLY A 290 -22.72 5.47 18.70
CA GLY A 290 -24.08 5.84 18.29
C GLY A 290 -24.89 4.63 17.80
N GLN A 291 -25.67 4.80 16.74
CA GLN A 291 -26.54 3.75 16.20
C GLN A 291 -25.81 2.69 15.36
N PHE A 292 -24.50 2.83 15.11
CA PHE A 292 -23.86 2.13 14.00
C PHE A 292 -23.62 0.64 14.25
N PHE A 293 -23.64 0.21 15.52
CA PHE A 293 -23.62 -1.21 15.90
C PHE A 293 -24.80 -2.03 15.33
N PHE A 294 -25.89 -1.40 14.88
CA PHE A 294 -27.01 -2.11 14.24
C PHE A 294 -26.63 -2.84 12.94
N ALA A 295 -25.48 -2.54 12.32
CA ALA A 295 -24.92 -3.41 11.28
C ALA A 295 -24.67 -4.83 11.81
N ALA A 296 -24.09 -4.95 13.01
CA ALA A 296 -23.73 -6.20 13.65
C ALA A 296 -24.85 -6.82 14.53
N GLU A 297 -26.06 -6.26 14.55
CA GLU A 297 -27.17 -6.77 15.39
C GLU A 297 -27.96 -7.86 14.65
N LEU A 298 -27.93 -9.11 15.14
CA LEU A 298 -28.57 -10.26 14.47
C LEU A 298 -29.98 -10.55 15.00
N LYS A 299 -30.33 -10.08 16.20
CA LYS A 299 -31.59 -10.44 16.90
C LYS A 299 -32.21 -9.24 17.62
N ASN A 300 -33.54 -9.26 17.74
CA ASN A 300 -34.27 -8.33 18.61
C ASN A 300 -34.40 -8.93 20.02
N ASP A 301 -34.87 -8.13 21.01
CA ASP A 301 -35.17 -8.54 22.41
C ASP A 301 -35.93 -9.87 22.58
N ASN A 302 -36.74 -10.26 21.59
CA ASN A 302 -37.58 -11.46 21.57
C ASN A 302 -36.88 -12.69 20.94
N SER A 303 -35.61 -12.58 20.59
CA SER A 303 -34.79 -13.55 19.85
C SER A 303 -35.25 -13.88 18.41
N THR A 304 -36.09 -13.05 17.77
CA THR A 304 -36.32 -13.14 16.31
C THR A 304 -35.24 -12.36 15.54
N PRO A 305 -34.95 -12.71 14.27
CA PRO A 305 -33.98 -11.99 13.44
C PRO A 305 -34.22 -10.47 13.43
N PHE A 306 -33.16 -9.69 13.65
CA PHE A 306 -33.17 -8.24 13.50
C PHE A 306 -32.98 -7.91 12.02
N HIS A 307 -33.87 -7.07 11.47
CA HIS A 307 -33.71 -6.52 10.13
C HIS A 307 -33.72 -4.99 10.19
N LEU A 308 -32.82 -4.38 9.42
CA LEU A 308 -32.71 -2.93 9.35
C LEU A 308 -33.99 -2.29 8.77
N PRO A 309 -34.37 -1.08 9.22
CA PRO A 309 -35.47 -0.33 8.63
C PRO A 309 -35.15 0.02 7.17
N ARG A 310 -36.18 0.03 6.31
CA ARG A 310 -36.01 0.33 4.88
C ARG A 310 -35.30 1.66 4.61
N PRO A 311 -34.61 1.80 3.47
CA PRO A 311 -34.13 3.08 2.97
C PRO A 311 -35.31 3.90 2.45
N ARG A 312 -35.22 5.23 2.51
CA ARG A 312 -36.15 6.12 1.78
C ARG A 312 -35.93 6.00 0.27
N ALA A 313 -36.99 6.14 -0.51
CA ALA A 313 -37.02 5.90 -1.95
C ALA A 313 -35.98 6.71 -2.74
N GLU A 314 -35.61 7.90 -2.28
CA GLU A 314 -34.55 8.74 -2.88
C GLU A 314 -33.20 8.01 -2.95
N CYS A 315 -32.87 7.13 -1.99
CA CYS A 315 -31.64 6.32 -2.00
C CYS A 315 -31.51 5.40 -3.22
N ALA A 316 -32.63 4.92 -3.78
CA ALA A 316 -32.63 4.09 -4.98
C ALA A 316 -32.30 4.91 -6.24
N ILE A 317 -32.36 6.23 -6.16
CA ILE A 317 -31.99 7.16 -7.23
C ILE A 317 -30.55 7.63 -6.98
N ASP A 318 -30.35 8.48 -5.97
CA ASP A 318 -29.07 9.09 -5.61
C ASP A 318 -28.78 8.86 -4.12
N PRO A 319 -27.71 8.12 -3.75
CA PRO A 319 -27.37 7.89 -2.34
C PRO A 319 -26.68 9.10 -1.69
N ASN A 320 -26.22 10.09 -2.48
CA ASN A 320 -25.74 11.39 -2.01
C ASN A 320 -26.87 12.40 -1.77
N ASP A 321 -28.12 12.10 -2.13
CA ASP A 321 -29.26 12.98 -1.84
C ASP A 321 -29.37 13.19 -0.31
N PRO A 322 -29.47 14.44 0.20
CA PRO A 322 -29.65 14.71 1.64
C PRO A 322 -30.88 14.05 2.29
N CYS A 323 -31.82 13.60 1.46
CA CYS A 323 -33.00 12.84 1.84
C CYS A 323 -32.85 11.32 1.66
N CYS A 324 -31.76 10.82 1.07
CA CYS A 324 -31.39 9.43 1.25
C CYS A 324 -31.00 9.17 2.72
N LYS A 325 -31.92 8.54 3.46
CA LYS A 325 -31.87 8.23 4.89
C LYS A 325 -32.54 6.88 5.15
N SER A 326 -32.30 6.27 6.31
CA SER A 326 -33.15 5.18 6.77
C SER A 326 -34.52 5.71 7.18
N CYS A 327 -35.58 4.93 6.91
CA CYS A 327 -36.92 5.14 7.45
C CYS A 327 -36.99 4.98 8.99
N GLY A 328 -35.93 4.45 9.62
CA GLY A 328 -35.75 4.44 11.07
C GLY A 328 -35.31 5.77 11.68
N GLN A 329 -34.97 6.77 10.86
CA GLN A 329 -34.39 8.05 11.28
C GLN A 329 -35.33 9.23 11.06
N ASP A 330 -35.03 10.37 11.70
CA ASP A 330 -35.77 11.62 11.48
C ASP A 330 -35.57 12.11 10.02
N PRO A 331 -36.64 12.18 9.20
CA PRO A 331 -36.56 12.73 7.85
C PRO A 331 -36.17 14.22 7.85
N GLY A 332 -36.43 14.95 8.94
CA GLY A 332 -36.17 16.40 9.04
C GLY A 332 -37.02 17.19 8.04
N SER A 333 -36.36 17.87 7.10
CA SER A 333 -37.03 18.64 6.03
C SER A 333 -37.47 17.82 4.82
N CYS A 334 -37.22 16.51 4.80
CA CYS A 334 -37.52 15.65 3.66
C CYS A 334 -39.03 15.35 3.52
N PRO A 335 -39.53 15.08 2.31
CA PRO A 335 -40.93 14.71 2.10
C PRO A 335 -41.35 13.45 2.87
N VAL A 336 -42.65 13.29 3.13
CA VAL A 336 -43.18 12.01 3.63
C VAL A 336 -43.04 10.96 2.54
N ASP A 337 -42.21 9.95 2.79
CA ASP A 337 -42.11 8.77 1.94
C ASP A 337 -43.11 7.71 2.43
N PRO A 338 -44.13 7.33 1.62
CA PRO A 338 -45.10 6.31 1.99
C PRO A 338 -44.52 4.89 2.01
N THR A 339 -43.35 4.63 1.40
CA THR A 339 -42.72 3.30 1.37
C THR A 339 -42.05 2.91 2.68
N CYS A 340 -41.81 3.91 3.55
CA CYS A 340 -41.28 3.72 4.89
C CYS A 340 -42.22 2.97 5.86
N PHE A 341 -43.50 2.82 5.53
CA PHE A 341 -44.51 2.36 6.48
C PHE A 341 -45.19 1.05 6.04
N ASP A 342 -45.56 0.23 7.03
CA ASP A 342 -46.41 -0.94 6.82
C ASP A 342 -47.90 -0.55 6.67
N ALA A 343 -48.77 -1.53 6.45
CA ALA A 343 -50.21 -1.30 6.32
C ALA A 343 -50.91 -0.81 7.61
N ASN A 344 -50.19 -0.79 8.74
CA ASN A 344 -50.67 -0.32 10.05
C ASN A 344 -50.10 1.06 10.42
N GLY A 345 -49.12 1.59 9.67
CA GLY A 345 -48.40 2.83 9.96
C GLY A 345 -47.13 2.68 10.80
N ASN A 346 -46.67 1.45 11.05
CA ASN A 346 -45.37 1.19 11.69
C ASN A 346 -44.23 1.39 10.68
N ILE A 347 -43.02 1.69 11.16
CA ILE A 347 -41.82 1.70 10.30
C ILE A 347 -41.61 0.30 9.72
N LYS A 348 -41.45 0.21 8.41
CA LYS A 348 -41.27 -1.04 7.68
C LYS A 348 -39.80 -1.48 7.74
N ALA A 349 -39.56 -2.69 8.25
CA ALA A 349 -38.28 -3.37 8.16
C ALA A 349 -38.04 -3.96 6.75
N LEU A 350 -36.80 -4.32 6.47
CA LEU A 350 -36.43 -5.18 5.35
C LEU A 350 -36.83 -6.65 5.64
N THR A 351 -36.81 -7.49 4.60
CA THR A 351 -37.04 -8.93 4.72
C THR A 351 -35.74 -9.72 4.70
N ASP A 352 -35.76 -11.02 5.07
CA ASP A 352 -34.58 -11.91 5.07
C ASP A 352 -33.76 -11.83 3.76
N ALA A 353 -34.45 -11.71 2.61
CA ALA A 353 -33.84 -11.67 1.28
C ALA A 353 -33.45 -10.25 0.79
N GLU A 354 -33.59 -9.23 1.64
CA GLU A 354 -33.12 -7.86 1.41
C GLU A 354 -31.99 -7.48 2.39
N ASP A 355 -32.01 -8.07 3.60
CA ASP A 355 -31.09 -7.80 4.71
C ASP A 355 -30.51 -9.09 5.30
N GLY A 356 -29.75 -9.82 4.48
CA GLY A 356 -28.83 -10.85 4.96
C GLY A 356 -27.66 -10.21 5.71
N SER A 357 -27.42 -10.63 6.96
CA SER A 357 -26.51 -9.98 7.92
C SER A 357 -25.10 -9.77 7.38
N ASN A 358 -24.50 -10.82 6.81
CA ASN A 358 -23.12 -10.82 6.34
C ASN A 358 -22.86 -9.79 5.22
N LEU A 359 -23.91 -9.35 4.52
CA LEU A 359 -23.80 -8.37 3.45
C LEU A 359 -24.00 -6.92 3.92
N ARG A 360 -24.15 -6.66 5.22
CA ARG A 360 -24.49 -5.30 5.71
C ARG A 360 -23.41 -4.24 5.51
N CYS A 361 -22.20 -4.63 5.09
CA CYS A 361 -21.15 -3.69 4.68
C CYS A 361 -21.21 -3.29 3.18
N PHE A 362 -22.01 -4.00 2.35
CA PHE A 362 -22.20 -3.69 0.93
C PHE A 362 -23.41 -2.76 0.65
N ASP A 363 -23.21 -1.75 -0.21
CA ASP A 363 -24.20 -0.80 -0.76
C ASP A 363 -25.18 -0.19 0.28
N GLN A 364 -24.62 0.17 1.43
CA GLN A 364 -25.40 0.52 2.63
C GLN A 364 -26.34 1.72 2.42
N LYS A 365 -25.89 2.73 1.67
CA LYS A 365 -26.71 3.91 1.40
C LYS A 365 -27.93 3.58 0.55
N ARG A 366 -27.84 2.71 -0.47
CA ARG A 366 -29.03 2.30 -1.25
C ARG A 366 -29.88 1.28 -0.50
N ARG A 367 -29.27 0.37 0.27
CA ARG A 367 -29.96 -0.74 0.94
C ARG A 367 -30.58 -0.40 2.31
N PHE A 368 -29.97 0.51 3.07
CA PHE A 368 -30.40 0.87 4.43
C PHE A 368 -30.59 2.39 4.62
N GLY A 369 -30.03 3.22 3.74
CA GLY A 369 -30.08 4.68 3.84
C GLY A 369 -29.09 5.28 4.84
N ILE A 370 -28.38 4.44 5.58
CA ILE A 370 -27.31 4.77 6.52
C ILE A 370 -25.98 4.35 5.89
N ASP A 371 -24.90 5.01 6.28
CA ASP A 371 -23.53 4.49 6.14
C ASP A 371 -23.03 4.16 7.56
N PHE A 372 -22.73 2.89 7.80
CA PHE A 372 -22.30 2.33 9.08
C PHE A 372 -20.78 2.38 9.27
N LEU A 373 -19.99 2.59 8.21
CA LEU A 373 -18.52 2.39 8.23
C LEU A 373 -17.77 3.70 8.27
N TYR A 374 -16.54 3.73 8.76
CA TYR A 374 -15.75 4.95 8.59
C TYR A 374 -15.50 5.27 7.10
N PRO A 375 -15.50 6.57 6.74
CA PRO A 375 -15.21 6.98 5.37
C PRO A 375 -13.74 6.69 5.05
N THR A 376 -13.48 6.17 3.86
CA THR A 376 -12.15 5.77 3.35
C THR A 376 -11.05 6.84 3.55
N PRO A 377 -11.32 8.15 3.37
CA PRO A 377 -10.38 9.22 3.72
C PRO A 377 -9.87 9.27 5.17
N ARG A 378 -10.52 8.61 6.14
CA ARG A 378 -9.96 8.43 7.51
C ARG A 378 -8.59 7.76 7.43
N TYR A 379 -8.47 6.76 6.59
CA TYR A 379 -7.33 5.85 6.51
C TYR A 379 -6.20 6.42 5.64
N SER A 380 -6.53 7.01 4.49
CA SER A 380 -5.53 7.66 3.65
C SER A 380 -4.90 8.88 4.36
N LEU A 381 -5.70 9.70 5.06
CA LEU A 381 -5.18 10.82 5.85
C LEU A 381 -4.40 10.35 7.09
N ALA A 382 -4.80 9.25 7.73
CA ALA A 382 -4.10 8.67 8.89
C ALA A 382 -2.65 8.28 8.61
N LEU A 383 -2.34 7.81 7.40
CA LEU A 383 -0.98 7.47 6.98
C LEU A 383 -0.22 8.64 6.34
N GLN A 384 -0.82 9.84 6.29
CA GLN A 384 -0.25 11.05 5.68
C GLN A 384 -0.18 12.27 6.62
N SER A 385 -0.84 12.23 7.78
CA SER A 385 -0.99 13.36 8.70
C SER A 385 -0.36 13.12 10.07
N GLU A 386 0.54 14.02 10.49
CA GLU A 386 1.14 14.09 11.83
C GLU A 386 0.12 14.32 12.96
N THR A 387 -1.13 14.65 12.64
CA THR A 387 -2.23 14.75 13.62
C THR A 387 -3.50 14.05 13.15
N VAL A 388 -4.24 13.49 14.10
CA VAL A 388 -5.51 12.77 13.90
C VAL A 388 -6.53 13.19 14.97
N PRO A 389 -7.85 13.07 14.72
CA PRO A 389 -8.85 13.37 15.73
C PRO A 389 -8.84 12.31 16.85
N ASN A 390 -8.89 12.76 18.11
CA ASN A 390 -9.21 11.93 19.27
C ASN A 390 -10.72 11.59 19.31
N ARG A 391 -11.18 10.85 20.35
CA ARG A 391 -12.59 10.44 20.47
C ARG A 391 -13.55 11.63 20.68
N ALA A 392 -13.05 12.79 21.09
CA ALA A 392 -13.80 14.04 21.19
C ALA A 392 -13.80 14.87 19.87
N GLY A 393 -13.05 14.46 18.85
CA GLY A 393 -12.88 15.18 17.58
C GLY A 393 -11.81 16.28 17.61
N GLU A 394 -11.00 16.34 18.66
CA GLU A 394 -9.88 17.29 18.79
C GLU A 394 -8.65 16.72 18.08
N LEU A 395 -7.94 17.53 17.28
CA LEU A 395 -6.71 17.09 16.62
C LEU A 395 -5.56 16.95 17.64
N VAL A 396 -5.04 15.74 17.77
CA VAL A 396 -3.92 15.35 18.63
C VAL A 396 -2.78 14.77 17.79
N PRO A 397 -1.52 14.69 18.30
CA PRO A 397 -0.42 14.05 17.60
C PRO A 397 -0.76 12.61 17.19
N ASN A 398 -0.40 12.24 15.96
CA ASN A 398 -0.57 10.90 15.44
C ASN A 398 0.51 9.97 16.01
N PRO A 399 0.16 8.89 16.74
CA PRO A 399 1.11 7.91 17.29
C PRO A 399 2.07 7.32 16.26
N LEU A 400 1.69 7.24 14.98
CA LEU A 400 2.53 6.75 13.88
C LEU A 400 3.69 7.70 13.54
N PHE A 401 3.51 8.99 13.84
CA PHE A 401 4.43 10.11 13.56
C PHE A 401 4.80 10.85 14.86
N THR A 402 5.00 10.11 15.95
CA THR A 402 5.36 10.63 17.27
C THR A 402 6.41 9.71 17.90
N ASP A 403 7.35 10.26 18.67
CA ASP A 403 8.19 9.48 19.59
C ASP A 403 7.31 8.87 20.69
N LEU A 404 7.13 7.55 20.66
CA LEU A 404 6.33 6.80 21.62
C LEU A 404 7.08 6.42 22.90
N ASN A 405 8.40 6.60 22.95
CA ASN A 405 9.22 6.31 24.12
C ASN A 405 10.25 7.43 24.40
N PRO A 406 9.80 8.63 24.81
CA PRO A 406 10.66 9.80 25.10
C PRO A 406 11.52 9.66 26.37
N ASN A 407 11.81 8.43 26.80
CA ASN A 407 12.71 8.07 27.88
C ASN A 407 13.96 7.32 27.39
N ASP A 408 14.01 6.88 26.13
CA ASP A 408 15.22 6.33 25.52
C ASP A 408 16.06 7.40 24.79
N ALA A 409 17.00 7.00 23.93
CA ALA A 409 17.92 7.90 23.25
C ALA A 409 17.47 8.32 21.84
N ASN A 410 16.40 7.71 21.29
CA ASN A 410 15.94 7.83 19.92
C ASN A 410 14.87 8.91 19.78
N THR A 411 15.23 10.17 20.01
CA THR A 411 14.33 11.33 19.88
C THR A 411 14.04 11.71 18.42
N SER A 412 13.99 10.74 17.51
CA SER A 412 13.61 10.92 16.11
C SER A 412 12.09 10.98 15.97
N VAL A 413 11.59 11.38 14.79
CA VAL A 413 10.17 11.32 14.45
C VAL A 413 10.04 10.90 12.98
N ARG A 414 9.19 9.91 12.73
CA ARG A 414 8.89 9.36 11.40
C ARG A 414 8.16 10.40 10.53
N GLY A 415 8.54 10.51 9.26
CA GLY A 415 7.79 11.30 8.26
C GLY A 415 6.73 10.47 7.50
N PRO A 416 5.72 11.10 6.87
CA PRO A 416 4.72 10.41 6.04
C PRO A 416 5.29 9.51 4.93
N GLY A 417 6.40 9.90 4.31
CA GLY A 417 7.09 9.11 3.27
C GLY A 417 7.70 7.80 3.75
N PHE A 418 7.57 7.47 5.04
CA PHE A 418 8.10 6.25 5.66
C PHE A 418 7.01 5.23 5.97
N VAL A 419 5.82 5.36 5.37
CA VAL A 419 4.68 4.47 5.63
C VAL A 419 4.10 3.95 4.31
N LEU A 420 4.36 2.67 4.02
CA LEU A 420 3.82 1.95 2.87
C LEU A 420 2.59 1.14 3.27
N LEU A 421 1.56 1.11 2.41
CA LEU A 421 0.42 0.19 2.52
C LEU A 421 0.40 -0.73 1.31
N ALA A 422 0.61 -2.02 1.53
CA ALA A 422 0.40 -3.06 0.53
C ALA A 422 -0.96 -3.72 0.75
N GLY A 423 -1.78 -3.77 -0.29
CA GLY A 423 -3.02 -4.53 -0.30
C GLY A 423 -2.90 -5.78 -1.16
N ILE A 424 -3.09 -6.95 -0.54
CA ILE A 424 -3.35 -8.23 -1.20
C ILE A 424 -4.87 -8.44 -1.12
N VAL A 425 -5.59 -7.84 -2.08
CA VAL A 425 -7.04 -7.60 -1.97
C VAL A 425 -7.82 -8.27 -3.09
N GLY A 426 -9.15 -8.31 -2.93
CA GLY A 426 -10.08 -8.84 -3.92
C GLY A 426 -10.16 -8.00 -5.20
N VAL A 427 -9.35 -8.34 -6.20
CA VAL A 427 -9.32 -7.72 -7.53
C VAL A 427 -8.77 -8.74 -8.56
N PRO A 428 -9.26 -8.80 -9.82
CA PRO A 428 -8.63 -9.61 -10.85
C PRO A 428 -7.16 -9.22 -11.04
N TRP A 429 -6.24 -10.19 -10.97
CA TRP A 429 -4.81 -9.91 -11.12
C TRP A 429 -4.49 -9.38 -12.52
N GLN A 430 -5.31 -9.74 -13.52
CA GLN A 430 -5.15 -9.35 -14.92
C GLN A 430 -5.22 -7.84 -15.13
N ASP A 431 -6.10 -7.13 -14.40
CA ASP A 431 -6.30 -5.68 -14.59
C ASP A 431 -5.12 -4.86 -14.05
N ILE A 432 -4.52 -5.35 -12.97
CA ILE A 432 -3.41 -4.70 -12.27
C ILE A 432 -2.03 -5.29 -12.62
N ALA A 433 -1.95 -6.28 -13.52
CA ALA A 433 -0.67 -6.81 -14.02
C ALA A 433 -0.10 -5.96 -15.16
N ARG A 434 1.24 -5.90 -15.27
CA ARG A 434 1.94 -5.27 -16.40
C ARG A 434 1.71 -5.99 -17.73
N ASP A 435 1.44 -7.29 -17.65
CA ASP A 435 0.95 -8.12 -18.77
C ASP A 435 -0.29 -8.87 -18.26
N PRO A 436 -1.50 -8.60 -18.80
CA PRO A 436 -2.74 -9.22 -18.35
C PRO A 436 -2.83 -10.72 -18.66
N THR A 437 -1.84 -11.28 -19.36
CA THR A 437 -1.73 -12.71 -19.69
C THR A 437 -0.57 -13.41 -18.96
N ASP A 438 0.34 -12.68 -18.32
CA ASP A 438 1.53 -13.23 -17.68
C ASP A 438 1.95 -12.44 -16.42
N LEU A 439 1.46 -12.90 -15.26
CA LEU A 439 1.75 -12.29 -13.96
C LEU A 439 3.24 -12.35 -13.56
N SER A 440 4.10 -13.13 -14.23
CA SER A 440 5.56 -13.12 -13.97
C SER A 440 6.19 -11.74 -14.24
N LYS A 441 5.57 -10.95 -15.13
CA LYS A 441 5.95 -9.55 -15.40
C LYS A 441 5.76 -8.65 -14.18
N GLY A 442 4.87 -9.03 -13.26
CA GLY A 442 4.58 -8.35 -11.99
C GLY A 442 3.39 -7.40 -12.10
N PHE A 443 2.97 -6.87 -10.95
CA PHE A 443 1.94 -5.85 -10.85
C PHE A 443 2.42 -4.48 -11.33
N LYS A 444 1.49 -3.65 -11.79
CA LYS A 444 1.68 -2.23 -12.10
C LYS A 444 1.99 -1.46 -10.81
N SER A 445 2.92 -0.52 -10.89
CA SER A 445 3.10 0.54 -9.89
C SER A 445 1.94 1.55 -9.92
N TYR A 446 1.86 2.47 -8.95
CA TYR A 446 0.84 3.52 -8.94
C TYR A 446 0.83 4.32 -10.25
N ASP A 447 1.99 4.76 -10.73
CA ASP A 447 2.10 5.56 -11.97
C ASP A 447 1.65 4.75 -13.21
N GLU A 448 1.86 3.42 -13.21
CA GLU A 448 1.37 2.50 -14.26
C GLU A 448 -0.14 2.18 -14.14
N LEU A 449 -0.77 2.44 -12.99
CA LEU A 449 -2.22 2.34 -12.78
C LEU A 449 -2.95 3.65 -13.10
N ASP A 450 -2.33 4.79 -12.79
CA ASP A 450 -2.85 6.15 -13.02
C ASP A 450 -2.60 6.65 -14.46
N SER A 451 -1.74 5.96 -15.22
CA SER A 451 -1.53 6.21 -16.65
C SER A 451 -2.79 5.87 -17.47
N PRO A 452 -3.32 6.81 -18.29
CA PRO A 452 -4.49 6.58 -19.13
C PRO A 452 -4.18 5.77 -20.40
N ASP A 453 -5.16 4.98 -20.85
CA ASP A 453 -5.14 4.22 -22.10
C ASP A 453 -5.41 5.09 -23.35
N GLU A 454 -5.44 4.48 -24.54
CA GLU A 454 -5.76 5.16 -25.81
C GLU A 454 -7.15 5.82 -25.84
N ASN A 455 -8.06 5.43 -24.93
CA ASN A 455 -9.42 5.95 -24.81
C ASN A 455 -9.52 7.03 -23.70
N GLY A 456 -8.49 7.20 -22.87
CA GLY A 456 -8.44 8.14 -21.76
C GLY A 456 -8.84 7.58 -20.39
N ASN A 457 -8.99 6.26 -20.24
CA ASN A 457 -9.32 5.61 -18.96
C ASN A 457 -8.06 5.10 -18.26
N THR A 458 -7.99 5.24 -16.95
CA THR A 458 -6.93 4.67 -16.10
C THR A 458 -7.27 3.23 -15.68
N ALA A 459 -6.32 2.52 -15.07
CA ALA A 459 -6.64 1.25 -14.41
C ALA A 459 -7.58 1.46 -13.20
N TRP A 460 -7.54 2.63 -12.56
CA TRP A 460 -8.44 2.98 -11.46
C TRP A 460 -9.90 3.10 -11.92
N ASP A 461 -10.16 3.68 -13.09
CA ASP A 461 -11.51 3.71 -13.67
C ASP A 461 -12.05 2.28 -13.91
N ILE A 462 -11.16 1.35 -14.25
CA ILE A 462 -11.49 -0.03 -14.55
C ILE A 462 -11.80 -0.84 -13.29
N ILE A 463 -10.97 -0.78 -12.25
CA ILE A 463 -11.11 -1.61 -11.04
C ILE A 463 -11.92 -0.97 -9.90
N LEU A 464 -12.12 0.36 -9.93
CA LEU A 464 -12.69 1.12 -8.81
C LEU A 464 -13.73 2.17 -9.25
N GLY A 465 -13.55 2.82 -10.40
CA GLY A 465 -14.40 3.93 -10.83
C GLY A 465 -14.30 5.14 -9.88
N ASP A 466 -15.43 5.78 -9.59
CA ASP A 466 -15.52 6.82 -8.56
C ASP A 466 -16.63 6.51 -7.52
N PRO A 467 -16.26 5.89 -6.39
CA PRO A 467 -17.16 5.66 -5.26
C PRO A 467 -17.85 6.93 -4.74
N LYS A 468 -17.20 8.10 -4.83
CA LYS A 468 -17.72 9.36 -4.25
C LYS A 468 -18.88 9.95 -5.05
N THR A 469 -18.94 9.67 -6.35
CA THR A 469 -20.08 10.00 -7.22
C THR A 469 -20.94 8.79 -7.59
N TYR A 470 -20.66 7.61 -7.00
CA TYR A 470 -21.30 6.32 -7.31
C TYR A 470 -21.19 5.92 -8.79
N VAL A 471 -20.08 6.25 -9.45
CA VAL A 471 -19.72 5.69 -10.76
C VAL A 471 -19.08 4.32 -10.52
N PRO A 472 -19.69 3.21 -11.00
CA PRO A 472 -19.15 1.87 -10.78
C PRO A 472 -17.84 1.63 -11.58
N PRO A 473 -17.02 0.66 -11.16
CA PRO A 473 -15.90 0.14 -11.96
C PRO A 473 -16.30 -0.22 -13.39
N MET A 474 -15.41 0.01 -14.37
CA MET A 474 -15.66 -0.40 -15.76
C MET A 474 -15.54 -1.90 -15.98
N ASP A 475 -14.79 -2.65 -15.16
CA ASP A 475 -14.89 -4.11 -15.15
C ASP A 475 -16.14 -4.54 -14.35
N PRO A 476 -17.15 -5.17 -14.98
CA PRO A 476 -18.29 -5.68 -14.25
C PRO A 476 -17.96 -6.77 -13.23
N HIS A 477 -16.78 -7.42 -13.25
CA HIS A 477 -16.37 -8.31 -12.16
C HIS A 477 -16.08 -7.56 -10.85
N MET A 478 -15.70 -6.27 -10.91
CA MET A 478 -15.46 -5.42 -9.74
C MET A 478 -16.72 -4.73 -9.20
N ILE A 479 -17.87 -4.91 -9.85
CA ILE A 479 -19.16 -4.43 -9.33
C ILE A 479 -19.68 -5.43 -8.28
N GLU A 480 -19.71 -5.03 -7.01
CA GLU A 480 -20.36 -5.79 -5.93
C GLU A 480 -21.85 -6.01 -6.25
N SER A 481 -22.33 -7.25 -6.16
CA SER A 481 -23.73 -7.59 -6.44
C SER A 481 -24.10 -8.96 -5.85
N MET A 482 -25.32 -9.08 -5.32
CA MET A 482 -25.94 -10.38 -4.98
C MET A 482 -26.47 -11.09 -6.23
N LEU A 483 -26.86 -10.32 -7.25
CA LEU A 483 -27.47 -10.82 -8.48
C LEU A 483 -26.41 -11.05 -9.57
N PRO A 484 -26.59 -12.07 -10.44
CA PRO A 484 -25.74 -12.29 -11.60
C PRO A 484 -25.62 -11.04 -12.47
N ARG A 485 -24.39 -10.67 -12.79
CA ARG A 485 -24.01 -9.49 -13.57
C ARG A 485 -23.94 -9.83 -15.06
N SER A 486 -23.56 -8.85 -15.88
CA SER A 486 -23.36 -9.05 -17.32
C SER A 486 -22.40 -8.02 -17.88
N GLY A 487 -21.64 -8.39 -18.91
CA GLY A 487 -20.67 -7.52 -19.58
C GLY A 487 -19.39 -8.26 -19.90
N THR A 488 -18.31 -7.51 -20.09
CA THR A 488 -16.99 -8.01 -20.48
C THR A 488 -15.93 -7.19 -19.78
N ASN A 489 -14.90 -7.84 -19.21
CA ASN A 489 -13.74 -7.16 -18.65
C ASN A 489 -13.01 -6.37 -19.77
N PRO A 490 -12.73 -5.07 -19.59
CA PRO A 490 -12.25 -4.21 -20.67
C PRO A 490 -10.79 -4.46 -21.09
N ILE A 491 -9.97 -5.09 -20.25
CA ILE A 491 -8.55 -5.34 -20.50
C ILE A 491 -8.32 -6.69 -21.21
N THR A 492 -9.01 -7.74 -20.75
CA THR A 492 -8.83 -9.12 -21.23
C THR A 492 -9.81 -9.52 -22.32
N GLY A 493 -10.98 -8.88 -22.39
CA GLY A 493 -12.10 -9.34 -23.20
C GLY A 493 -12.83 -10.57 -22.64
N ASP A 494 -12.55 -10.99 -21.40
CA ASP A 494 -13.25 -12.09 -20.75
C ASP A 494 -14.70 -11.69 -20.43
N ALA A 495 -15.66 -12.49 -20.89
CA ALA A 495 -17.08 -12.18 -20.79
C ALA A 495 -17.70 -12.85 -19.55
N ILE A 496 -18.57 -12.12 -18.86
CA ILE A 496 -19.31 -12.66 -17.71
C ILE A 496 -20.25 -13.77 -18.21
N VAL A 497 -20.03 -14.99 -17.71
CA VAL A 497 -20.83 -16.19 -18.06
C VAL A 497 -22.06 -16.29 -17.14
N PRO A 498 -23.29 -16.39 -17.67
CA PRO A 498 -24.49 -16.51 -16.85
C PRO A 498 -24.60 -17.83 -16.06
N PRO A 499 -25.38 -17.87 -14.96
CA PRO A 499 -25.44 -19.03 -14.06
C PRO A 499 -25.90 -20.33 -14.73
N GLY A 500 -25.00 -21.31 -14.80
CA GLY A 500 -25.26 -22.64 -15.36
C GLY A 500 -25.12 -22.75 -16.88
N GLU A 501 -24.60 -21.73 -17.57
CA GLU A 501 -24.23 -21.83 -18.99
C GLU A 501 -22.91 -22.60 -19.21
N SER A 502 -22.68 -23.04 -20.46
CA SER A 502 -21.51 -23.86 -20.80
C SER A 502 -20.32 -23.01 -21.24
N GLY A 503 -19.47 -22.68 -20.28
CA GLY A 503 -18.26 -21.90 -20.42
C GLY A 503 -17.76 -21.53 -19.02
N ALA A 504 -16.53 -21.07 -18.89
CA ALA A 504 -16.04 -20.52 -17.63
C ALA A 504 -15.24 -19.25 -17.94
N SER A 505 -15.60 -18.16 -17.28
CA SER A 505 -14.76 -16.95 -17.24
C SER A 505 -13.36 -17.32 -16.75
N LEU A 506 -12.32 -16.75 -17.35
CA LEU A 506 -10.94 -16.88 -16.91
C LEU A 506 -10.65 -16.06 -15.64
N ILE A 507 -11.47 -15.06 -15.36
CA ILE A 507 -11.41 -14.20 -14.16
C ILE A 507 -12.14 -14.84 -12.96
N ASN A 508 -13.46 -15.03 -13.02
CA ASN A 508 -14.26 -15.51 -11.88
C ASN A 508 -14.88 -16.92 -12.05
N GLY A 509 -14.78 -17.51 -13.25
CA GLY A 509 -15.33 -18.84 -13.55
C GLY A 509 -16.82 -18.88 -13.95
N GLY A 510 -17.54 -17.76 -13.85
CA GLY A 510 -18.97 -17.61 -14.15
C GLY A 510 -19.79 -17.18 -12.93
N GLU A 511 -20.89 -16.46 -13.18
CA GLU A 511 -21.83 -16.02 -12.13
C GLU A 511 -22.65 -17.20 -11.60
N TRP A 512 -23.29 -17.03 -10.44
CA TRP A 512 -24.08 -18.09 -9.81
C TRP A 512 -25.36 -17.59 -9.12
N THR A 513 -26.26 -18.52 -8.80
CA THR A 513 -27.55 -18.19 -8.19
C THR A 513 -27.43 -18.19 -6.67
N VAL A 514 -27.16 -17.00 -6.09
CA VAL A 514 -27.24 -16.76 -4.64
C VAL A 514 -28.69 -16.87 -4.18
N LYS A 515 -29.08 -18.07 -3.76
CA LYS A 515 -30.48 -18.46 -3.57
C LYS A 515 -31.22 -17.67 -2.49
N ASN A 516 -30.53 -17.23 -1.43
CA ASN A 516 -31.14 -16.47 -0.34
C ASN A 516 -30.77 -14.97 -0.38
N GLN A 517 -29.92 -14.54 -1.34
CA GLN A 517 -29.28 -13.22 -1.39
C GLN A 517 -28.46 -12.89 -0.13
N ASP A 518 -27.70 -13.89 0.32
CA ASP A 518 -26.85 -13.94 1.51
C ASP A 518 -25.34 -13.94 1.19
N ASP A 519 -24.97 -13.85 -0.08
CA ASP A 519 -23.61 -13.87 -0.64
C ASP A 519 -23.53 -12.93 -1.87
N LEU A 520 -22.32 -12.62 -2.36
CA LEU A 520 -22.07 -11.82 -3.56
C LEU A 520 -21.53 -12.66 -4.73
N GLN A 521 -21.53 -12.06 -5.93
CA GLN A 521 -20.82 -12.56 -7.09
C GLN A 521 -19.32 -12.26 -6.96
N TYR A 522 -18.47 -13.20 -7.40
CA TYR A 522 -17.02 -13.13 -7.18
C TYR A 522 -16.33 -12.16 -8.15
N ALA A 523 -15.34 -11.42 -7.65
CA ALA A 523 -14.42 -10.63 -8.48
C ALA A 523 -13.47 -11.55 -9.25
N CYS A 524 -12.88 -12.54 -8.57
CA CYS A 524 -11.98 -13.51 -9.18
C CYS A 524 -12.06 -14.87 -8.49
N ALA A 525 -11.63 -15.94 -9.19
CA ALA A 525 -11.63 -17.29 -8.66
C ALA A 525 -10.48 -18.16 -9.21
N PHE A 526 -9.70 -18.74 -8.31
CA PHE A 526 -8.48 -19.49 -8.61
C PHE A 526 -8.58 -20.96 -8.14
N PRO A 527 -7.90 -21.92 -8.81
CA PRO A 527 -7.97 -23.33 -8.43
C PRO A 527 -7.44 -23.59 -7.02
N LEU A 528 -7.96 -24.61 -6.34
CA LEU A 528 -7.37 -25.11 -5.09
C LEU A 528 -6.22 -26.07 -5.39
N ALA A 529 -5.12 -25.97 -4.63
CA ALA A 529 -4.03 -26.94 -4.67
C ALA A 529 -4.50 -28.35 -4.24
N LYS A 530 -5.57 -28.44 -3.42
CA LYS A 530 -6.26 -29.68 -3.02
C LYS A 530 -7.77 -29.43 -2.98
N PRO A 531 -8.59 -30.13 -3.77
CA PRO A 531 -10.06 -30.03 -3.68
C PRO A 531 -10.61 -30.37 -2.28
N ARG A 532 -11.58 -29.58 -1.79
CA ARG A 532 -12.26 -29.79 -0.50
C ARG A 532 -13.61 -30.50 -0.73
N ASP A 533 -13.86 -31.59 0.00
CA ASP A 533 -15.08 -32.41 -0.15
C ASP A 533 -16.19 -31.92 0.80
N CYS A 534 -17.00 -30.98 0.33
CA CYS A 534 -18.06 -30.35 1.13
C CYS A 534 -19.24 -31.28 1.49
N SER A 535 -19.17 -32.56 1.13
CA SER A 535 -20.06 -33.59 1.69
C SER A 535 -19.63 -34.08 3.08
N ASP A 536 -18.39 -33.79 3.49
CA ASP A 536 -17.89 -34.07 4.84
C ASP A 536 -18.24 -32.91 5.78
N ALA A 537 -19.13 -33.18 6.74
CA ALA A 537 -19.61 -32.20 7.70
C ALA A 537 -18.54 -31.73 8.72
N SER A 538 -17.35 -32.35 8.75
CA SER A 538 -16.21 -31.86 9.54
C SER A 538 -15.48 -30.67 8.90
N ILE A 539 -15.69 -30.41 7.59
CA ILE A 539 -15.09 -29.27 6.91
C ILE A 539 -15.91 -28.00 7.22
N VAL A 540 -15.42 -27.22 8.19
CA VAL A 540 -16.04 -25.97 8.67
C VAL A 540 -16.33 -25.02 7.51
N SER A 541 -15.30 -24.64 6.76
CA SER A 541 -15.38 -23.72 5.62
C SER A 541 -15.36 -24.49 4.29
N CYS A 542 -16.50 -24.47 3.59
CA CYS A 542 -16.70 -25.18 2.34
C CYS A 542 -17.93 -24.62 1.63
N ASP A 543 -17.77 -24.13 0.41
CA ASP A 543 -18.80 -23.31 -0.29
C ASP A 543 -19.80 -24.19 -1.06
N CYS A 544 -19.41 -25.43 -1.38
CA CYS A 544 -20.18 -26.36 -2.21
C CYS A 544 -21.14 -27.27 -1.40
N LYS A 545 -21.81 -26.75 -0.37
CA LYS A 545 -22.64 -27.56 0.54
C LYS A 545 -24.04 -27.93 -0.01
N ASP A 546 -24.63 -27.13 -0.92
CA ASP A 546 -25.85 -27.52 -1.64
C ASP A 546 -25.48 -28.43 -2.84
N PRO A 547 -25.94 -29.69 -2.92
CA PRO A 547 -25.59 -30.60 -4.01
C PRO A 547 -26.12 -30.15 -5.39
N ALA A 548 -27.12 -29.27 -5.43
CA ALA A 548 -27.73 -28.76 -6.66
C ALA A 548 -27.25 -27.34 -7.06
N ASN A 549 -26.19 -26.83 -6.42
CA ASN A 549 -25.64 -25.50 -6.70
C ASN A 549 -25.15 -25.35 -8.17
N ASN A 550 -25.18 -24.13 -8.69
CA ASN A 550 -24.54 -23.71 -9.94
C ASN A 550 -23.29 -22.83 -9.72
N ASN A 551 -22.73 -22.82 -8.50
CA ASN A 551 -21.57 -22.02 -8.10
C ASN A 551 -20.30 -22.42 -8.90
N PRO A 552 -19.47 -21.45 -9.38
CA PRO A 552 -18.29 -21.72 -10.22
C PRO A 552 -17.15 -22.44 -9.48
N LEU A 553 -17.16 -22.43 -8.14
CA LEU A 553 -16.12 -23.06 -7.32
C LEU A 553 -16.26 -24.59 -7.24
N CYS A 554 -17.40 -25.12 -7.69
CA CYS A 554 -17.83 -26.49 -7.43
C CYS A 554 -17.70 -27.43 -8.63
N ALA A 555 -17.46 -28.70 -8.37
CA ALA A 555 -17.43 -29.79 -9.33
C ALA A 555 -18.31 -30.95 -8.85
N GLU A 556 -18.70 -31.82 -9.79
CA GLU A 556 -19.36 -33.08 -9.45
C GLU A 556 -18.44 -33.92 -8.54
N ASN A 557 -18.98 -34.39 -7.41
CA ASN A 557 -18.22 -35.13 -6.43
C ASN A 557 -18.11 -36.62 -6.83
N PRO A 558 -16.90 -37.18 -7.02
CA PRO A 558 -16.74 -38.59 -7.38
C PRO A 558 -17.31 -39.59 -6.37
N LYS A 559 -17.54 -39.17 -5.11
CA LYS A 559 -18.21 -39.98 -4.07
C LYS A 559 -19.74 -39.86 -4.11
N GLN A 560 -20.29 -38.83 -4.77
CA GLN A 560 -21.71 -38.52 -4.85
C GLN A 560 -22.10 -38.11 -6.29
N PRO A 561 -22.16 -39.05 -7.24
CA PRO A 561 -22.49 -38.74 -8.64
C PRO A 561 -23.81 -37.96 -8.78
N GLY A 562 -23.79 -36.93 -9.62
CA GLY A 562 -24.88 -35.95 -9.77
C GLY A 562 -24.92 -34.82 -8.74
N SER A 563 -24.07 -34.82 -7.71
CA SER A 563 -23.99 -33.76 -6.69
C SER A 563 -22.75 -32.90 -6.87
N ARG A 564 -22.90 -31.57 -6.96
CA ARG A 564 -21.77 -30.62 -7.08
C ARG A 564 -21.14 -30.26 -5.73
N THR A 565 -20.82 -31.27 -4.91
CA THR A 565 -20.31 -31.10 -3.52
C THR A 565 -18.79 -31.13 -3.37
N LEU A 566 -18.03 -31.15 -4.46
CA LEU A 566 -16.56 -31.05 -4.42
C LEU A 566 -16.12 -29.63 -4.77
N GLN A 567 -15.53 -28.90 -3.83
CA GLN A 567 -14.94 -27.58 -4.09
C GLN A 567 -13.56 -27.73 -4.73
N VAL A 568 -13.36 -27.06 -5.87
CA VAL A 568 -12.14 -27.13 -6.71
C VAL A 568 -11.49 -25.77 -6.95
N LYS A 569 -12.13 -24.67 -6.56
CA LYS A 569 -11.58 -23.30 -6.58
C LYS A 569 -11.84 -22.57 -5.25
N ALA A 570 -11.06 -21.53 -4.99
CA ALA A 570 -11.39 -20.45 -4.04
C ALA A 570 -11.83 -19.18 -4.81
N LYS A 571 -12.43 -18.24 -4.08
CA LYS A 571 -12.96 -16.95 -4.55
C LYS A 571 -12.21 -15.76 -3.94
N ALA A 572 -12.51 -14.57 -4.45
CA ALA A 572 -12.51 -13.28 -3.75
C ALA A 572 -13.64 -12.39 -4.29
N TYR A 573 -14.13 -11.43 -3.50
CA TYR A 573 -15.10 -10.40 -3.92
C TYR A 573 -14.38 -9.07 -4.28
N PRO A 574 -15.09 -8.00 -4.69
CA PRO A 574 -14.45 -6.71 -4.98
C PRO A 574 -14.04 -5.94 -3.70
N GLY A 575 -12.74 -5.89 -3.39
CA GLY A 575 -12.17 -5.12 -2.26
C GLY A 575 -12.04 -3.62 -2.56
N VAL A 576 -13.17 -2.98 -2.92
CA VAL A 576 -13.20 -1.62 -3.47
C VAL A 576 -12.82 -0.53 -2.46
N ARG A 577 -13.06 -0.74 -1.16
CA ARG A 577 -12.72 0.25 -0.12
C ARG A 577 -11.22 0.30 0.14
N GLU A 578 -10.56 -0.85 0.16
CA GLU A 578 -9.10 -0.97 0.24
C GLU A 578 -8.43 -0.37 -0.99
N LEU A 579 -8.97 -0.65 -2.19
CA LEU A 579 -8.49 -0.05 -3.45
C LEU A 579 -8.62 1.48 -3.45
N GLU A 580 -9.67 2.05 -2.85
CA GLU A 580 -9.77 3.51 -2.73
C GLU A 580 -8.69 4.08 -1.81
N VAL A 581 -8.40 3.45 -0.66
CA VAL A 581 -7.31 3.90 0.23
C VAL A 581 -5.95 3.76 -0.45
N LEU A 582 -5.71 2.67 -1.18
CA LEU A 582 -4.47 2.48 -1.96
C LEU A 582 -4.29 3.56 -3.03
N ARG A 583 -5.38 3.95 -3.74
CA ARG A 583 -5.38 5.05 -4.70
C ARG A 583 -5.08 6.39 -4.02
N GLU A 584 -5.71 6.68 -2.89
CA GLU A 584 -5.53 7.93 -2.14
C GLU A 584 -4.14 8.08 -1.45
N LEU A 585 -3.36 7.00 -1.39
CA LEU A 585 -1.97 7.00 -0.92
C LEU A 585 -0.95 7.25 -2.05
N GLY A 586 -1.40 7.32 -3.30
CA GLY A 586 -0.53 7.52 -4.45
C GLY A 586 0.58 6.46 -4.52
N GLY A 587 1.80 6.91 -4.80
CA GLY A 587 3.00 6.07 -4.76
C GLY A 587 3.40 5.50 -3.39
N MET A 588 2.61 5.66 -2.32
CA MET A 588 2.77 4.92 -1.05
C MET A 588 1.86 3.68 -0.96
N GLY A 589 0.86 3.56 -1.85
CA GLY A 589 0.03 2.36 -2.01
C GLY A 589 0.69 1.34 -2.94
N ILE A 590 0.65 0.06 -2.55
CA ILE A 590 1.12 -1.08 -3.36
C ILE A 590 -0.07 -2.00 -3.62
N THR A 591 -0.60 -1.96 -4.83
CA THR A 591 -1.85 -2.65 -5.22
C THR A 591 -1.56 -4.03 -5.79
N THR A 592 -2.06 -5.08 -5.15
CA THR A 592 -1.84 -6.48 -5.55
C THR A 592 -3.10 -7.33 -5.35
N SER A 593 -3.16 -8.48 -6.05
CA SER A 593 -4.34 -9.36 -6.02
C SER A 593 -4.19 -10.52 -5.04
N VAL A 594 -5.26 -10.79 -4.30
CA VAL A 594 -5.44 -11.99 -3.48
C VAL A 594 -5.70 -13.26 -4.31
N CYS A 595 -6.05 -13.13 -5.59
CA CYS A 595 -6.23 -14.24 -6.52
C CYS A 595 -4.92 -14.52 -7.29
N PRO A 596 -4.12 -15.53 -6.93
CA PRO A 596 -2.89 -15.86 -7.65
C PRO A 596 -3.18 -16.40 -9.06
N ALA A 597 -2.29 -16.13 -10.00
CA ALA A 597 -2.31 -16.76 -11.32
C ALA A 597 -1.96 -18.26 -11.27
N ASN A 598 -1.12 -18.67 -10.32
CA ASN A 598 -0.52 -20.01 -10.27
C ASN A 598 -0.41 -20.54 -8.83
N VAL A 599 -0.94 -21.74 -8.59
CA VAL A 599 -0.90 -22.44 -7.29
C VAL A 599 -0.31 -23.86 -7.40
N THR A 600 0.17 -24.25 -8.58
CA THR A 600 0.51 -25.65 -8.91
C THR A 600 1.98 -25.87 -9.24
N SER A 601 2.76 -24.81 -9.45
CA SER A 601 4.16 -24.89 -9.89
C SER A 601 5.10 -24.14 -8.94
N PRO A 602 5.56 -24.77 -7.82
CA PRO A 602 6.34 -24.11 -6.76
C PRO A 602 7.68 -23.47 -7.18
N GLU A 603 8.19 -23.77 -8.38
CA GLU A 603 9.42 -23.18 -8.93
C GLU A 603 9.15 -21.95 -9.84
N ALA A 604 7.88 -21.59 -10.06
CA ALA A 604 7.50 -20.54 -10.98
C ALA A 604 7.57 -19.13 -10.32
N PRO A 605 7.89 -18.07 -11.07
CA PRO A 605 7.97 -16.69 -10.55
C PRO A 605 6.59 -16.08 -10.21
N ASP A 606 5.51 -16.66 -10.75
CA ASP A 606 4.12 -16.27 -10.53
C ASP A 606 3.40 -17.14 -9.48
N PHE A 607 4.11 -18.06 -8.82
CA PHE A 607 3.56 -18.97 -7.83
C PHE A 607 3.12 -18.25 -6.55
N ALA A 608 1.90 -18.55 -6.10
CA ALA A 608 1.27 -17.97 -4.92
C ALA A 608 1.40 -16.43 -4.91
N TYR A 609 1.92 -15.85 -3.83
CA TYR A 609 2.12 -14.41 -3.69
C TYR A 609 3.55 -13.94 -4.00
N ARG A 610 4.36 -14.69 -4.75
CA ARG A 610 5.65 -14.19 -5.28
C ARG A 610 5.53 -12.87 -6.07
N PRO A 611 4.49 -12.64 -6.90
CA PRO A 611 4.27 -11.33 -7.53
C PRO A 611 4.04 -10.19 -6.53
N VAL A 612 3.43 -10.47 -5.36
CA VAL A 612 3.26 -9.51 -4.27
C VAL A 612 4.61 -9.19 -3.64
N VAL A 613 5.39 -10.22 -3.30
CA VAL A 613 6.76 -10.08 -2.76
C VAL A 613 7.61 -9.24 -3.70
N LYS A 614 7.55 -9.51 -5.01
CA LYS A 614 8.22 -8.71 -6.04
C LYS A 614 7.76 -7.24 -6.06
N ALA A 615 6.46 -6.96 -5.97
CA ALA A 615 5.94 -5.59 -5.94
C ALA A 615 6.36 -4.83 -4.66
N ILE A 616 6.34 -5.49 -3.50
CA ILE A 616 6.85 -4.94 -2.24
C ILE A 616 8.34 -4.61 -2.37
N LEU A 617 9.15 -5.56 -2.86
CA LEU A 617 10.59 -5.36 -3.05
C LEU A 617 10.91 -4.28 -4.10
N GLU A 618 10.13 -4.18 -5.17
CA GLU A 618 10.24 -3.09 -6.15
C GLU A 618 10.00 -1.72 -5.51
N ARG A 619 9.14 -1.64 -4.48
CA ARG A 619 8.88 -0.39 -3.76
C ARG A 619 9.86 -0.10 -2.62
N LEU A 620 10.49 -1.15 -2.07
CA LEU A 620 11.60 -1.10 -1.10
C LEU A 620 12.98 -1.00 -1.77
N ARG A 621 13.07 -1.05 -3.11
CA ARG A 621 14.35 -0.89 -3.83
C ARG A 621 14.91 0.51 -3.59
N LEU A 622 16.03 0.54 -2.88
CA LEU A 622 16.95 1.66 -2.91
C LEU A 622 17.53 1.78 -4.34
N PRO A 623 17.93 2.97 -4.82
CA PRO A 623 18.87 3.05 -5.93
C PRO A 623 20.18 2.33 -5.56
N GLU A 624 20.97 2.02 -6.59
CA GLU A 624 21.99 0.97 -6.56
C GLU A 624 22.94 1.07 -5.34
N SER A 625 23.06 -0.04 -4.63
CA SER A 625 23.31 -0.13 -3.17
C SER A 625 24.69 0.32 -2.68
N ASN A 626 25.55 0.79 -3.59
CA ASN A 626 26.89 1.31 -3.33
C ASN A 626 27.12 2.71 -3.94
N GLY A 627 26.06 3.38 -4.43
CA GLY A 627 26.12 4.67 -5.14
C GLY A 627 26.62 4.60 -6.58
N CYS A 628 26.82 3.39 -7.12
CA CYS A 628 27.18 3.16 -8.53
C CYS A 628 26.13 3.77 -9.48
N LEU A 629 26.56 4.25 -10.66
CA LEU A 629 25.65 4.86 -11.65
C LEU A 629 25.70 4.15 -13.00
N ARG A 630 24.54 3.78 -13.54
CA ARG A 630 24.39 3.22 -14.90
C ARG A 630 24.83 4.19 -16.01
N ARG A 631 24.72 5.50 -15.79
CA ARG A 631 25.06 6.54 -16.78
C ARG A 631 26.28 7.34 -16.34
N GLN A 632 27.10 7.72 -17.31
CA GLN A 632 28.15 8.72 -17.09
C GLN A 632 27.50 10.07 -16.77
N LEU A 633 28.08 10.81 -15.82
CA LEU A 633 27.72 12.20 -15.57
C LEU A 633 28.54 13.13 -16.47
N PRO A 634 28.01 14.30 -16.89
CA PRO A 634 28.84 15.37 -17.45
C PRO A 634 29.88 15.80 -16.41
N ILE A 635 31.10 16.10 -16.84
CA ILE A 635 32.21 16.48 -15.93
C ILE A 635 32.96 17.72 -16.43
N ASP A 636 33.45 18.54 -15.50
CA ASP A 636 34.33 19.68 -15.77
C ASP A 636 35.80 19.27 -16.02
N ASN A 637 36.69 20.25 -16.23
CA ASN A 637 38.12 19.97 -16.50
C ASN A 637 38.86 19.40 -15.28
N GLU A 638 38.30 19.65 -14.10
CA GLU A 638 38.70 19.13 -12.79
C GLU A 638 38.02 17.77 -12.49
N GLY A 639 37.28 17.24 -13.48
CA GLY A 639 36.58 15.96 -13.46
C GLY A 639 35.36 15.91 -12.55
N ARG A 640 34.99 17.00 -11.85
CA ARG A 640 33.80 17.07 -10.99
C ARG A 640 32.55 16.98 -11.84
N ALA A 641 31.49 16.34 -11.32
CA ALA A 641 30.24 16.22 -12.06
C ALA A 641 29.52 17.57 -12.18
N GLU A 642 29.02 17.91 -13.37
CA GLU A 642 28.19 19.10 -13.62
C GLU A 642 26.74 18.85 -13.15
N CYS A 643 26.61 18.45 -11.89
CA CYS A 643 25.37 18.06 -11.23
C CYS A 643 25.24 18.70 -9.84
N LYS A 644 24.01 18.97 -9.43
CA LYS A 644 23.64 19.38 -8.07
C LYS A 644 22.83 18.26 -7.41
N LEU A 645 23.19 17.91 -6.18
CA LEU A 645 22.45 16.99 -5.31
C LEU A 645 21.74 17.83 -4.24
N ILE A 646 20.42 17.78 -4.20
CA ILE A 646 19.61 18.47 -3.19
C ILE A 646 19.08 17.45 -2.18
N GLU A 647 19.38 17.71 -0.91
CA GLU A 647 18.81 17.05 0.25
C GLU A 647 17.60 17.86 0.74
N ALA A 648 16.40 17.30 0.58
CA ALA A 648 15.15 17.89 1.04
C ALA A 648 14.67 17.21 2.34
N ARG A 649 14.43 18.00 3.38
CA ARG A 649 14.16 17.53 4.75
C ARG A 649 12.83 18.09 5.29
N ALA A 650 12.11 17.25 6.03
CA ALA A 650 10.87 17.57 6.73
C ALA A 650 11.11 18.31 8.06
N ILE A 651 11.99 19.32 8.06
CA ILE A 651 12.27 20.17 9.23
C ILE A 651 11.95 21.63 8.92
N PRO A 652 11.44 22.42 9.89
CA PRO A 652 11.05 23.80 9.65
C PRO A 652 12.19 24.66 9.10
N GLU A 653 11.86 25.56 8.16
CA GLU A 653 12.81 26.52 7.54
C GLU A 653 13.59 27.32 8.60
N SER A 654 12.95 27.69 9.71
CA SER A 654 13.58 28.39 10.86
C SER A 654 14.65 27.59 11.61
N THR A 655 14.77 26.30 11.30
CA THR A 655 15.76 25.35 11.83
C THR A 655 16.53 24.65 10.70
N CYS A 656 16.41 25.14 9.46
CA CYS A 656 17.10 24.59 8.31
C CYS A 656 18.55 25.08 8.25
N GLU A 657 19.43 24.39 8.97
CA GLU A 657 20.87 24.64 8.90
C GLU A 657 21.51 23.81 7.78
N CYS A 658 22.18 24.51 6.85
CA CYS A 658 23.02 23.95 5.79
C CYS A 658 24.46 24.47 6.00
N ASP A 659 25.22 23.78 6.85
CA ASP A 659 26.59 24.16 7.22
C ASP A 659 27.62 23.50 6.29
N GLU A 660 28.49 24.30 5.67
CA GLU A 660 29.54 23.82 4.77
C GLU A 660 30.57 22.96 5.52
N ALA A 661 30.78 23.19 6.83
CA ALA A 661 31.55 22.31 7.71
C ALA A 661 30.84 20.97 8.02
N THR A 662 29.70 20.69 7.38
CA THR A 662 29.02 19.39 7.32
C THR A 662 28.78 18.90 5.89
N GLY A 663 29.38 19.56 4.88
CA GLY A 663 29.18 19.22 3.47
C GLY A 663 27.82 19.65 2.90
N ARG A 664 27.18 20.68 3.46
CA ARG A 664 25.88 21.22 3.03
C ARG A 664 25.94 22.73 2.80
N ARG A 665 25.24 23.25 1.80
CA ARG A 665 25.05 24.70 1.60
C ARG A 665 23.63 25.05 1.21
N ALA A 666 23.27 26.32 1.30
CA ALA A 666 21.97 26.81 0.85
C ALA A 666 21.79 26.60 -0.67
N VAL A 667 20.59 26.23 -1.10
CA VAL A 667 20.29 26.01 -2.53
C VAL A 667 20.11 27.34 -3.25
N GLU A 668 21.07 27.69 -4.11
CA GLU A 668 21.05 28.96 -4.88
C GLU A 668 19.94 29.00 -5.95
N ASN A 669 19.56 27.85 -6.51
CA ASN A 669 18.57 27.76 -7.57
C ASN A 669 17.14 27.67 -6.99
N VAL A 670 16.48 28.82 -6.92
CA VAL A 670 15.08 28.96 -6.47
C VAL A 670 14.09 28.21 -7.39
N GLY A 671 14.40 28.08 -8.69
CA GLY A 671 13.60 27.30 -9.64
C GLY A 671 13.62 25.81 -9.31
N LEU A 672 14.80 25.28 -8.97
CA LEU A 672 14.98 23.88 -8.54
C LEU A 672 14.24 23.60 -7.22
N VAL A 673 14.32 24.48 -6.23
CA VAL A 673 13.54 24.34 -4.97
C VAL A 673 12.03 24.37 -5.25
N LYS A 674 11.56 25.27 -6.13
CA LYS A 674 10.16 25.36 -6.55
C LYS A 674 9.69 24.10 -7.29
N ALA A 675 10.55 23.48 -8.10
CA ALA A 675 10.24 22.26 -8.82
C ALA A 675 10.22 21.03 -7.89
N ILE A 676 11.13 20.97 -6.91
CA ILE A 676 11.06 19.97 -5.82
C ILE A 676 9.76 20.15 -5.03
N LEU A 677 9.36 21.38 -4.68
CA LEU A 677 8.06 21.66 -4.04
C LEU A 677 6.84 21.35 -4.93
N ALA A 678 7.02 21.09 -6.23
CA ALA A 678 5.97 20.61 -7.12
C ALA A 678 5.87 19.06 -7.17
N ASP A 679 6.86 18.34 -6.63
CA ASP A 679 6.87 16.88 -6.54
C ASP A 679 5.85 16.38 -5.50
N PRO A 680 4.96 15.43 -5.83
CA PRO A 680 3.99 14.88 -4.88
C PRO A 680 4.63 14.30 -3.61
N ARG A 681 5.84 13.72 -3.70
CA ARG A 681 6.58 13.15 -2.57
C ARG A 681 7.07 14.24 -1.63
N ALA A 682 7.53 15.37 -2.17
CA ALA A 682 7.94 16.53 -1.39
C ALA A 682 6.76 17.18 -0.66
N GLN A 683 5.62 17.32 -1.36
CA GLN A 683 4.38 17.84 -0.79
C GLN A 683 3.85 16.95 0.33
N LEU A 684 3.81 15.63 0.12
CA LEU A 684 3.45 14.63 1.12
C LEU A 684 4.35 14.68 2.36
N ASN A 685 5.67 14.79 2.16
CA ASN A 685 6.65 14.87 3.26
C ASN A 685 6.80 16.28 3.86
N LYS A 686 6.00 17.26 3.42
CA LYS A 686 6.03 18.65 3.90
C LYS A 686 7.43 19.27 3.92
N VAL A 687 8.30 18.85 2.99
CA VAL A 687 9.72 19.26 3.01
C VAL A 687 9.83 20.77 2.89
N SER A 688 10.51 21.36 3.87
CA SER A 688 10.60 22.81 4.08
C SER A 688 12.02 23.27 4.39
N CYS A 689 12.97 22.33 4.39
CA CYS A 689 14.40 22.58 4.40
C CYS A 689 15.07 21.94 3.18
N PHE A 690 15.94 22.69 2.52
CA PHE A 690 16.65 22.25 1.31
C PHE A 690 18.12 22.63 1.42
N CYS A 691 19.01 21.66 1.37
CA CYS A 691 20.45 21.87 1.28
C CYS A 691 21.00 21.27 -0.01
N GLU A 692 21.90 21.98 -0.67
CA GLU A 692 22.74 21.39 -1.71
C GLU A 692 23.90 20.68 -1.03
N LEU A 693 24.09 19.39 -1.31
CA LEU A 693 25.26 18.66 -0.82
C LEU A 693 26.50 19.16 -1.57
N VAL A 694 27.52 19.53 -0.82
CA VAL A 694 28.74 20.15 -1.34
C VAL A 694 29.56 19.10 -2.10
N GLN A 695 29.69 19.30 -3.41
CA GLN A 695 30.68 18.57 -4.19
C GLN A 695 32.06 19.12 -3.85
N LEU A 696 32.98 18.23 -3.52
CA LEU A 696 34.30 18.56 -3.02
C LEU A 696 35.17 19.24 -4.08
N SER A 697 36.15 20.01 -3.61
CA SER A 697 37.09 20.77 -4.43
C SER A 697 38.52 20.52 -3.94
N ASN A 698 39.51 20.72 -4.80
CA ASN A 698 40.91 20.80 -4.37
C ASN A 698 41.36 22.24 -4.09
N GLU A 699 40.55 23.24 -4.48
CA GLU A 699 40.74 24.66 -4.15
C GLU A 699 39.58 25.12 -3.24
N GLY A 700 39.92 25.70 -2.09
CA GLY A 700 38.99 26.30 -1.13
C GLY A 700 38.54 27.72 -1.53
N PRO A 701 37.64 28.36 -0.75
CA PRO A 701 36.99 29.62 -1.13
C PRO A 701 37.91 30.83 -1.37
N SER A 702 39.19 30.78 -0.96
CA SER A 702 40.18 31.81 -1.25
C SER A 702 41.34 31.35 -2.16
N GLY A 703 41.21 30.20 -2.82
CA GLY A 703 42.22 29.62 -3.71
C GLY A 703 43.33 28.85 -2.98
N GLU A 704 43.10 28.48 -1.72
CA GLU A 704 43.98 27.61 -0.94
C GLU A 704 43.84 26.13 -1.37
N PRO A 705 44.94 25.37 -1.49
CA PRO A 705 44.85 23.95 -1.83
C PRO A 705 44.40 23.13 -0.61
N THR A 706 43.29 22.40 -0.75
CA THR A 706 42.72 21.54 0.30
C THR A 706 43.07 20.06 0.09
N GLY A 707 43.00 19.59 -1.16
CA GLY A 707 43.16 18.17 -1.52
C GLY A 707 41.95 17.28 -1.16
N GLU A 708 40.81 17.86 -0.79
CA GLU A 708 39.62 17.12 -0.36
C GLU A 708 38.99 16.26 -1.47
N LEU A 709 38.97 16.79 -2.70
CA LEU A 709 38.45 16.08 -3.86
C LEU A 709 39.34 14.88 -4.22
N ASP A 710 40.66 15.05 -4.18
CA ASP A 710 41.62 13.95 -4.35
C ASP A 710 41.49 12.91 -3.21
N ALA A 711 41.35 13.37 -1.96
CA ALA A 711 41.16 12.49 -0.82
C ALA A 711 39.87 11.63 -0.94
N CYS A 712 38.77 12.21 -1.40
CA CYS A 712 37.53 11.48 -1.71
C CYS A 712 37.71 10.52 -2.91
N ARG A 713 38.49 10.91 -3.92
CA ARG A 713 38.65 10.16 -5.18
C ARG A 713 39.68 9.04 -5.15
N ASP A 714 40.69 9.13 -4.30
CA ASP A 714 41.83 8.21 -4.35
C ASP A 714 42.07 7.43 -3.05
N SER A 715 41.58 7.92 -1.91
CA SER A 715 41.78 7.23 -0.62
C SER A 715 40.82 6.06 -0.44
N LEU A 716 41.37 4.86 -0.26
CA LEU A 716 40.61 3.65 0.09
C LEU A 716 40.18 3.60 1.57
N ALA A 717 40.45 4.65 2.36
CA ALA A 717 39.96 4.75 3.73
C ALA A 717 38.46 5.08 3.75
N MET A 718 37.70 4.44 4.66
CA MET A 718 36.28 4.74 4.92
C MET A 718 36.08 6.23 5.24
N PHE A 719 36.95 6.78 6.08
CA PHE A 719 37.01 8.21 6.40
C PHE A 719 38.26 8.82 5.73
N PRO A 720 38.14 9.41 4.53
CA PRO A 720 39.24 10.14 3.91
C PRO A 720 39.54 11.43 4.69
N THR A 721 40.82 11.83 4.70
CA THR A 721 41.30 13.06 5.32
C THR A 721 41.98 13.96 4.29
N ASP A 722 41.91 15.27 4.50
CA ASP A 722 42.55 16.29 3.68
C ASP A 722 44.09 16.31 3.85
N GLN A 723 44.76 17.34 3.31
CA GLN A 723 46.21 17.52 3.49
C GLN A 723 46.63 17.96 4.91
N SER A 724 45.71 18.45 5.76
CA SER A 724 45.98 18.77 7.16
C SER A 724 45.78 17.58 8.12
N GLY A 725 45.00 16.58 7.72
CA GLY A 725 44.67 15.38 8.50
C GLY A 725 43.27 15.39 9.13
N GLU A 726 42.43 16.36 8.79
CA GLU A 726 41.04 16.47 9.21
C GLU A 726 40.11 15.69 8.25
N MET A 727 38.95 15.25 8.74
CA MET A 727 38.04 14.39 7.97
C MET A 727 37.26 15.19 6.90
N VAL A 728 37.27 14.71 5.66
CA VAL A 728 36.59 15.36 4.53
C VAL A 728 35.07 15.19 4.61
N HIS A 729 34.32 16.25 4.32
CA HIS A 729 32.86 16.30 4.47
C HIS A 729 32.18 16.83 3.19
N GLY A 730 31.68 15.93 2.34
CA GLY A 730 30.98 16.27 1.10
C GLY A 730 30.78 15.05 0.21
N TRP A 731 30.74 15.26 -1.11
CA TRP A 731 30.72 14.17 -2.09
C TRP A 731 31.66 14.39 -3.27
N CYS A 732 32.04 13.31 -3.95
CA CYS A 732 32.75 13.35 -5.23
C CYS A 732 32.21 12.30 -6.20
N TYR A 733 32.29 12.60 -7.50
CA TYR A 733 32.09 11.61 -8.56
C TYR A 733 33.39 10.85 -8.84
N VAL A 734 33.32 9.52 -8.94
CA VAL A 734 34.42 8.63 -9.35
C VAL A 734 33.99 7.90 -10.62
N ASP A 735 34.87 7.77 -11.62
CA ASP A 735 34.58 7.06 -12.88
C ASP A 735 35.88 6.51 -13.49
N ALA A 736 36.07 5.20 -13.48
CA ALA A 736 37.24 4.53 -14.07
C ALA A 736 37.07 4.18 -15.56
N THR A 737 35.93 4.51 -16.17
CA THR A 737 35.71 4.35 -17.61
C THR A 737 36.13 5.60 -18.41
N THR A 738 36.32 6.74 -17.75
CA THR A 738 36.93 7.93 -18.35
C THR A 738 38.41 7.69 -18.68
N THR A 739 38.97 8.51 -19.58
CA THR A 739 40.36 8.39 -20.02
C THR A 739 41.04 9.76 -19.97
N PRO A 740 41.92 10.03 -18.99
CA PRO A 740 42.28 9.16 -17.86
C PRO A 740 41.11 8.94 -16.87
N PRO A 741 41.15 7.87 -16.05
CA PRO A 741 40.22 7.65 -14.96
C PRO A 741 40.02 8.87 -14.04
N THR A 742 38.77 9.10 -13.65
CA THR A 742 38.36 10.14 -12.71
C THR A 742 38.39 9.56 -11.30
N GLY A 743 39.56 9.60 -10.66
CA GLY A 743 39.83 8.97 -9.38
C GLY A 743 40.23 7.51 -9.48
N SER A 744 40.45 6.88 -8.32
CA SER A 744 40.99 5.52 -8.20
C SER A 744 39.98 4.44 -8.63
N PRO A 745 40.33 3.58 -9.61
CA PRO A 745 39.49 2.44 -10.00
C PRO A 745 39.20 1.46 -8.85
N GLU A 746 40.06 1.43 -7.82
CA GLU A 746 39.88 0.59 -6.63
C GLU A 746 38.70 1.03 -5.72
N LEU A 747 38.07 2.19 -6.00
CA LEU A 747 36.82 2.65 -5.36
C LEU A 747 35.55 2.35 -6.17
N VAL A 748 35.69 1.77 -7.37
CA VAL A 748 34.59 1.47 -8.29
C VAL A 748 34.71 0.06 -8.90
N LYS A 749 35.54 -0.79 -8.30
CA LYS A 749 35.75 -2.21 -8.64
C LYS A 749 34.60 -3.12 -8.19
N GLU A 750 33.76 -2.60 -7.29
CA GLU A 750 32.47 -3.16 -6.91
C GLU A 750 31.36 -2.80 -7.93
N CYS A 751 31.55 -1.74 -8.72
CA CYS A 751 30.66 -1.38 -9.82
C CYS A 751 31.02 -2.16 -11.10
N SER A 752 30.10 -2.21 -12.06
CA SER A 752 30.25 -2.91 -13.36
C SER A 752 31.52 -2.54 -14.14
N ASP A 753 32.17 -3.49 -14.83
CA ASP A 753 33.24 -3.19 -15.81
C ASP A 753 32.84 -2.14 -16.87
N GLU A 754 31.56 -2.10 -17.26
CA GLU A 754 31.00 -1.11 -18.20
C GLU A 754 30.51 0.18 -17.51
N HIS A 755 30.29 0.12 -16.19
CA HIS A 755 29.83 1.23 -15.37
C HIS A 755 30.65 1.37 -14.08
N MET A 756 31.99 1.39 -14.20
CA MET A 756 32.92 1.56 -13.07
C MET A 756 32.88 3.00 -12.56
N ARG A 757 31.73 3.46 -12.06
CA ARG A 757 31.47 4.87 -11.76
C ARG A 757 30.45 5.00 -10.63
N LYS A 758 30.66 5.94 -9.70
CA LYS A 758 29.76 6.14 -8.54
C LYS A 758 29.78 7.56 -7.99
N LEU A 759 28.70 7.91 -7.29
CA LEU A 759 28.71 9.01 -6.32
C LEU A 759 29.26 8.47 -4.99
N ARG A 760 30.34 9.07 -4.49
CA ARG A 760 30.89 8.78 -3.17
C ARG A 760 30.62 9.94 -2.24
N PHE A 761 29.98 9.66 -1.10
CA PHE A 761 29.84 10.59 0.02
C PHE A 761 30.93 10.34 1.07
N THR A 762 31.27 11.34 1.89
CA THR A 762 32.31 11.21 2.92
C THR A 762 31.95 11.93 4.21
N GLY A 763 32.05 11.22 5.34
CA GLY A 763 31.89 11.80 6.67
C GLY A 763 30.51 12.45 6.84
N LYS A 764 30.46 13.68 7.38
CA LYS A 764 29.18 14.37 7.56
C LYS A 764 28.47 14.73 6.24
N GLY A 765 29.16 14.68 5.10
CA GLY A 765 28.57 14.92 3.78
C GLY A 765 27.68 13.80 3.27
N GLU A 766 27.60 12.67 3.99
CA GLU A 766 26.58 11.65 3.76
C GLU A 766 25.17 12.23 3.91
N PRO A 767 24.22 11.90 3.01
CA PRO A 767 22.82 12.30 3.11
C PRO A 767 22.21 11.92 4.47
N GLN A 768 21.42 12.81 5.07
CA GLN A 768 20.75 12.49 6.33
C GLN A 768 19.73 11.37 6.14
N GLN A 769 19.78 10.36 7.01
CA GLN A 769 18.78 9.29 7.04
C GLN A 769 17.38 9.89 7.05
N GLY A 770 16.56 9.47 6.10
CA GLY A 770 15.19 9.93 5.93
C GLY A 770 14.98 11.17 5.04
N ALA A 771 16.05 11.79 4.52
CA ALA A 771 15.92 12.88 3.56
C ALA A 771 15.46 12.38 2.18
N LEU A 772 14.70 13.21 1.45
CA LEU A 772 14.45 13.02 0.02
C LEU A 772 15.61 13.61 -0.78
N MET A 773 16.31 12.77 -1.52
CA MET A 773 17.42 13.17 -2.39
C MET A 773 16.93 13.41 -3.81
N TYR A 774 17.40 14.51 -4.41
CA TYR A 774 17.13 14.88 -5.79
C TYR A 774 18.44 15.17 -6.53
N MET A 775 18.67 14.51 -7.66
CA MET A 775 19.79 14.82 -8.56
C MET A 775 19.31 15.61 -9.78
N THR A 776 20.02 16.67 -10.13
CA THR A 776 19.91 17.36 -11.43
C THR A 776 21.29 17.56 -12.05
N CYS A 777 21.40 17.50 -13.37
CA CYS A 777 22.66 17.61 -14.12
C CYS A 777 22.45 18.43 -15.39
N ALA A 778 23.49 19.18 -15.80
CA ALA A 778 23.44 19.93 -17.05
C ALA A 778 23.36 18.98 -18.27
N MET A 779 22.26 19.01 -19.02
CA MET A 779 22.20 18.36 -20.33
C MET A 779 22.85 19.26 -21.37
N GLY A 780 24.07 18.92 -21.80
CA GLY A 780 24.83 19.73 -22.75
C GLY A 780 24.10 19.87 -24.10
N CYS A 781 23.66 21.08 -24.44
CA CYS A 781 23.12 21.43 -25.76
C CYS A 781 24.21 21.40 -26.84
N GLY A 782 24.59 20.19 -27.26
CA GLY A 782 25.63 19.96 -28.27
C GLY A 782 25.24 20.52 -29.65
N PRO A 783 26.15 21.21 -30.37
CA PRO A 783 25.86 21.81 -31.67
C PRO A 783 25.85 20.74 -32.79
N GLY A 784 24.76 19.97 -32.88
CA GLY A 784 24.67 18.89 -33.88
C GLY A 784 23.29 18.24 -34.12
N GLY A 785 22.23 18.61 -33.39
CA GLY A 785 20.88 18.10 -33.63
C GLY A 785 20.13 18.91 -34.70
N VAL A 786 19.82 18.29 -35.85
CA VAL A 786 18.98 18.80 -36.95
C VAL A 786 18.06 17.69 -37.44
#